data_AF-A0AAU9JDW7-F1
#
_entry.id   AF-A0AAU9JDW7-F1
#
_cell.length_a   1.000
_cell.length_b   1.000
_cell.length_c   1.000
_cell.angle_alpha   90.00
_cell.angle_beta   90.00
_cell.angle_gamma   90.00
#
_symmetry.space_group_name_H-M   'P 1'
#
loop_
_entity.id
_entity.type
_entity.pdbx_description
1 polymer ?
#
loop_
_entity_poly.entity_id
_entity_poly.type
_entity_poly.pdbx_seq_one_letter_code
_entity_poly.pdbx_strand_id
1 'polypeptide(L)'
;MFILLALSLAAFVNAYPPLAMTYLWHLDQPIYWPAQSRIYSRTYQFAMESIQLKNQQNGHPQNNLEDIFGSDDRKAIYQYRAKDSLNTVSQSSAPKFGAQLTYPGELVENVQSLAQNYYLGYYQNWQTAYQQASKQTTLSGFPRLDIIGFPYHHTLAPLTDRNGFEMEVAIQQVINQNWWGTKSEGFFPSEMAFSETLIPSLVKAGYKYVVVSNLHISRAVKNYPYSKSGDNNTPPNQADQVNPAQDKWFTMSVSRGCSPTNCYPYSYVPHYAKFVDPDTEQEYKIIVVPSDQAMSWQDGYACYSTNEMNKIAGTGDKPIFIVLAHDGDNAFGGGYSYYQECVPNLVNQCLNSGYEPTTISQYLHDYPIDANDIVHVEDGAWINADGDFGDPTFVNWNWPLFSANGTFDIPNGWSDKQRTYAIATATQNWVDTAELVYGKSRPSQVQNPDNSATPAELGYHFMLASLNSGFVYYGTNTLDMCLKTTVGCNIAYNYISQAIGTTPSDSASPTIWRPYRMPYNPGGYQMGVLSKYQYVKQPTDFYVYTFVYDVSGLKRVQLFVRTDNDGINPTSENYNDIYRCDNNYVSDWTVLDMTERDFPPGNPYNWSGSCFGNLQELPIVIADEYWVYVKGYQNVLLDYYIEAEDSHGHIKRSDIFHVWVGNNTQTVSE
;
A
#
# COMPACT_ATOMS: atom_id res chain seq x y z
N MET A 1 75.58 12.90 11.07
CA MET A 1 74.80 11.70 10.70
C MET A 1 73.34 12.05 10.93
N PHE A 2 72.63 12.47 9.87
CA PHE A 2 71.23 12.90 9.95
C PHE A 2 70.33 11.67 9.97
N ILE A 3 69.54 11.51 11.03
CA ILE A 3 68.45 10.53 11.09
C ILE A 3 67.19 11.26 10.60
N LEU A 4 66.73 10.91 9.40
CA LEU A 4 65.43 11.32 8.88
C LEU A 4 64.36 10.38 9.45
N LEU A 5 63.47 10.94 10.28
CA LEU A 5 62.21 10.32 10.66
C LEU A 5 61.24 10.49 9.49
N ALA A 6 60.82 9.39 8.86
CA ALA A 6 59.70 9.38 7.93
C ALA A 6 58.44 8.93 8.67
N LEU A 7 57.58 9.87 9.05
CA LEU A 7 56.20 9.60 9.44
C LEU A 7 55.36 9.47 8.16
N SER A 8 54.95 8.26 7.81
CA SER A 8 53.88 8.02 6.84
C SER A 8 52.56 7.89 7.59
N LEU A 9 51.83 9.00 7.76
CA LEU A 9 50.39 8.94 8.00
C LEU A 9 49.71 8.74 6.63
N ALA A 10 49.42 7.50 6.28
CA ALA A 10 48.39 7.22 5.29
C ALA A 10 47.05 7.27 6.02
N ALA A 11 46.37 8.42 5.97
CA ALA A 11 44.96 8.48 6.27
C ALA A 11 44.22 7.76 5.13
N PHE A 12 43.84 6.50 5.34
CA PHE A 12 42.81 5.87 4.52
C PHE A 12 41.48 6.55 4.85
N VAL A 13 41.17 7.63 4.13
CA VAL A 13 39.78 8.07 4.00
C VAL A 13 39.14 7.05 3.08
N ASN A 14 38.40 6.08 3.63
CA ASN A 14 37.46 5.31 2.82
C ASN A 14 36.40 6.31 2.35
N ALA A 15 36.58 6.84 1.15
CA ALA A 15 35.51 7.56 0.48
C ALA A 15 34.42 6.54 0.19
N TYR A 16 33.25 6.72 0.81
CA TYR A 16 32.05 5.97 0.47
C TYR A 16 31.75 6.13 -1.04
N PRO A 17 31.10 5.15 -1.69
CA PRO A 17 30.60 5.38 -3.05
C PRO A 17 29.66 6.59 -3.02
N PRO A 18 29.67 7.44 -4.06
CA PRO A 18 28.81 8.63 -4.07
C PRO A 18 27.31 8.28 -4.21
N LEU A 19 26.99 7.07 -4.68
CA LEU A 19 25.63 6.57 -4.87
C LEU A 19 25.63 5.03 -4.87
N ALA A 20 24.55 4.45 -4.33
CA ALA A 20 24.21 3.05 -4.44
C ALA A 20 22.85 2.90 -5.15
N MET A 21 22.62 1.75 -5.79
CA MET A 21 21.35 1.46 -6.46
C MET A 21 20.95 0.00 -6.32
N THR A 22 19.64 -0.27 -6.33
CA THR A 22 19.05 -1.62 -6.42
C THR A 22 17.79 -1.61 -7.29
N TYR A 23 17.37 -2.78 -7.75
CA TYR A 23 16.08 -2.98 -8.43
C TYR A 23 15.08 -3.62 -7.47
N LEU A 24 13.80 -3.26 -7.61
CA LEU A 24 12.66 -3.95 -7.02
C LEU A 24 11.65 -4.23 -8.14
N TRP A 25 11.53 -5.50 -8.51
CA TRP A 25 10.55 -5.93 -9.51
C TRP A 25 9.28 -6.35 -8.81
N HIS A 26 8.19 -5.64 -9.08
CA HIS A 26 6.89 -5.93 -8.51
C HIS A 26 6.09 -6.83 -9.45
N LEU A 27 5.76 -8.06 -9.05
CA LEU A 27 4.86 -8.93 -9.82
C LEU A 27 3.48 -8.94 -9.20
N ASP A 28 2.43 -9.05 -10.03
CA ASP A 28 1.07 -9.29 -9.56
C ASP A 28 0.15 -9.86 -10.63
N GLN A 29 -0.70 -10.83 -10.25
CA GLN A 29 -1.93 -11.17 -10.99
C GLN A 29 -2.97 -11.69 -9.98
N PRO A 30 -4.18 -11.11 -9.95
CA PRO A 30 -5.17 -11.44 -8.94
C PRO A 30 -5.70 -12.88 -9.02
N ILE A 31 -6.33 -13.35 -7.95
CA ILE A 31 -7.40 -14.34 -8.08
C ILE A 31 -8.56 -13.72 -8.88
N TYR A 32 -8.54 -13.92 -10.19
CA TYR A 32 -9.43 -13.22 -11.11
C TYR A 32 -10.92 -13.47 -10.87
N TRP A 33 -11.29 -14.59 -10.26
CA TRP A 33 -12.67 -14.90 -9.91
C TRP A 33 -12.74 -15.53 -8.51
N PRO A 34 -12.92 -14.73 -7.45
CA PRO A 34 -12.95 -15.21 -6.06
C PRO A 34 -14.25 -15.96 -5.71
N ALA A 35 -14.87 -16.60 -6.71
CA ALA A 35 -16.00 -17.49 -6.51
C ALA A 35 -15.53 -18.86 -6.02
N GLN A 36 -16.42 -19.60 -5.36
CA GLN A 36 -16.19 -20.97 -4.92
C GLN A 36 -15.72 -21.85 -6.09
N SER A 37 -14.61 -22.56 -5.89
CA SER A 37 -14.15 -23.59 -6.82
C SER A 37 -15.17 -24.72 -6.95
N ARG A 38 -15.44 -25.14 -8.19
CA ARG A 38 -16.28 -26.31 -8.52
C ARG A 38 -15.49 -27.62 -8.45
N ILE A 39 -14.16 -27.54 -8.43
CA ILE A 39 -13.25 -28.68 -8.31
C ILE A 39 -12.89 -28.93 -6.84
N TYR A 40 -12.61 -27.87 -6.08
CA TYR A 40 -12.17 -27.92 -4.69
C TYR A 40 -13.14 -27.15 -3.79
N SER A 41 -13.95 -27.86 -3.00
CA SER A 41 -15.10 -27.30 -2.27
C SER A 41 -14.80 -26.35 -1.11
N ARG A 42 -13.54 -25.94 -0.90
CA ARG A 42 -13.10 -25.09 0.22
C ARG A 42 -12.20 -23.94 -0.19
N THR A 43 -12.03 -23.70 -1.49
CA THR A 43 -11.19 -22.61 -2.00
C THR A 43 -11.85 -21.87 -3.17
N TYR A 44 -11.28 -20.75 -3.57
CA TYR A 44 -11.69 -19.97 -4.74
C TYR A 44 -11.14 -20.56 -6.05
N GLN A 45 -11.57 -20.00 -7.18
CA GLN A 45 -11.14 -20.46 -8.51
C GLN A 45 -9.79 -19.86 -8.90
N PHE A 46 -8.77 -20.70 -9.01
CA PHE A 46 -7.48 -20.33 -9.59
C PHE A 46 -7.55 -20.21 -11.12
N ALA A 47 -6.54 -19.57 -11.73
CA ALA A 47 -6.48 -19.30 -13.16
C ALA A 47 -6.87 -20.47 -14.07
N MET A 48 -6.34 -21.68 -13.83
CA MET A 48 -6.64 -22.86 -14.66
C MET A 48 -8.14 -23.21 -14.66
N GLU A 49 -8.76 -23.23 -13.49
CA GLU A 49 -10.18 -23.55 -13.36
C GLU A 49 -11.04 -22.44 -13.98
N SER A 50 -10.71 -21.17 -13.72
CA SER A 50 -11.40 -20.03 -14.31
C SER A 50 -11.37 -20.05 -15.85
N ILE A 51 -10.25 -20.44 -16.46
CA ILE A 51 -10.16 -20.63 -17.93
C ILE A 51 -11.15 -21.70 -18.40
N GLN A 52 -11.20 -22.85 -17.73
CA GLN A 52 -12.05 -23.97 -18.11
C GLN A 52 -13.54 -23.69 -17.93
N LEU A 53 -13.90 -22.97 -16.87
CA LEU A 53 -15.29 -22.72 -16.49
C LEU A 53 -15.90 -21.48 -17.14
N LYS A 54 -15.10 -20.61 -17.76
CA LYS A 54 -15.55 -19.32 -18.29
C LYS A 54 -16.86 -19.37 -19.07
N ASN A 55 -16.97 -20.27 -20.04
CA ASN A 55 -18.17 -20.44 -20.86
C ASN A 55 -19.39 -20.95 -20.08
N GLN A 56 -19.16 -21.70 -18.99
CA GLN A 56 -20.21 -22.23 -18.10
C GLN A 56 -20.59 -21.24 -16.98
N GLN A 57 -19.94 -20.08 -16.94
CA GLN A 57 -20.10 -19.04 -15.93
C GLN A 57 -20.46 -17.71 -16.58
N ASN A 58 -21.20 -17.75 -17.70
CA ASN A 58 -21.64 -16.56 -18.43
C ASN A 58 -20.49 -15.62 -18.85
N GLY A 59 -19.29 -16.16 -19.04
CA GLY A 59 -18.10 -15.40 -19.42
C GLY A 59 -17.28 -14.87 -18.25
N HIS A 60 -17.57 -15.25 -16.99
CA HIS A 60 -16.76 -14.87 -15.83
C HIS A 60 -15.58 -15.83 -15.58
N PRO A 61 -14.40 -15.33 -15.14
CA PRO A 61 -14.04 -13.93 -15.14
C PRO A 61 -13.95 -13.40 -16.58
N GLN A 62 -14.41 -12.17 -16.80
CA GLN A 62 -14.43 -11.56 -18.13
C GLN A 62 -13.02 -11.33 -18.68
N ASN A 63 -12.02 -11.23 -17.79
CA ASN A 63 -10.59 -11.18 -18.13
C ASN A 63 -10.17 -12.33 -19.07
N ASN A 64 -9.35 -12.03 -20.09
CA ASN A 64 -8.76 -13.08 -20.92
C ASN A 64 -7.50 -13.64 -20.26
N LEU A 65 -7.69 -14.66 -19.43
CA LEU A 65 -6.60 -15.28 -18.68
C LEU A 65 -5.61 -16.02 -19.60
N GLU A 66 -6.03 -16.50 -20.77
CA GLU A 66 -5.12 -17.12 -21.73
C GLU A 66 -4.17 -16.10 -22.35
N ASP A 67 -4.64 -14.90 -22.70
CA ASP A 67 -3.77 -13.81 -23.16
C ASP A 67 -2.84 -13.34 -22.03
N ILE A 68 -3.40 -13.17 -20.83
CA ILE A 68 -2.70 -12.65 -19.67
C ILE A 68 -1.55 -13.57 -19.25
N PHE A 69 -1.82 -14.87 -19.07
CA PHE A 69 -0.81 -15.84 -18.63
C PHE A 69 -0.05 -16.47 -19.80
N GLY A 70 -0.53 -16.34 -21.05
CA GLY A 70 0.07 -16.95 -22.24
C GLY A 70 1.18 -16.14 -22.90
N SER A 71 1.33 -14.85 -22.55
CA SER A 71 2.43 -14.00 -23.02
C SER A 71 3.79 -14.58 -22.66
N ASP A 72 4.72 -14.64 -23.62
CA ASP A 72 6.06 -15.23 -23.43
C ASP A 72 6.85 -14.57 -22.31
N ASP A 73 6.73 -13.25 -22.18
CA ASP A 73 7.43 -12.49 -21.14
C ASP A 73 6.87 -12.77 -19.74
N ARG A 74 5.55 -12.79 -19.58
CA ARG A 74 4.91 -13.16 -18.31
C ARG A 74 5.22 -14.59 -17.89
N LYS A 75 5.13 -15.54 -18.83
CA LYS A 75 5.53 -16.94 -18.58
C LYS A 75 6.98 -17.05 -18.12
N ALA A 76 7.88 -16.23 -18.67
CA ALA A 76 9.28 -16.24 -18.28
C ALA A 76 9.49 -15.62 -16.90
N ILE A 77 8.93 -14.46 -16.61
CA ILE A 77 9.09 -13.80 -15.30
C ILE A 77 8.34 -14.49 -14.16
N TYR A 78 7.32 -15.29 -14.43
CA TYR A 78 6.71 -16.10 -13.38
C TYR A 78 7.51 -17.39 -13.07
N GLN A 79 8.46 -17.77 -13.93
CA GLN A 79 9.14 -19.07 -13.78
C GLN A 79 10.66 -18.98 -13.60
N TYR A 80 11.35 -18.01 -14.22
CA TYR A 80 12.82 -17.97 -14.19
C TYR A 80 13.49 -16.62 -14.54
N ARG A 81 12.83 -15.65 -15.19
CA ARG A 81 13.50 -14.49 -15.82
C ARG A 81 14.29 -13.62 -14.83
N ALA A 82 13.80 -13.42 -13.60
CA ALA A 82 14.54 -12.61 -12.62
C ALA A 82 15.88 -13.27 -12.24
N LYS A 83 15.92 -14.61 -12.11
CA LYS A 83 17.17 -15.36 -11.91
C LYS A 83 18.12 -15.16 -13.10
N ASP A 84 17.60 -15.30 -14.32
CA ASP A 84 18.41 -15.16 -15.53
C ASP A 84 19.02 -13.77 -15.63
N SER A 85 18.24 -12.73 -15.33
CA SER A 85 18.70 -11.35 -15.27
C SER A 85 19.88 -11.17 -14.29
N LEU A 86 19.78 -11.73 -13.08
CA LEU A 86 20.89 -11.68 -12.12
C LEU A 86 22.17 -12.38 -12.63
N ASN A 87 22.04 -13.40 -13.47
CA ASN A 87 23.18 -14.13 -14.05
C ASN A 87 23.83 -13.40 -15.23
N THR A 88 23.18 -12.37 -15.79
CA THR A 88 23.80 -11.51 -16.82
C THR A 88 24.92 -10.63 -16.24
N VAL A 89 24.96 -10.44 -14.92
CA VAL A 89 25.96 -9.64 -14.21
C VAL A 89 26.90 -10.56 -13.43
N SER A 90 28.20 -10.48 -13.72
CA SER A 90 29.22 -11.22 -12.99
C SER A 90 29.40 -10.69 -11.56
N GLN A 91 29.42 -11.58 -10.58
CA GLN A 91 29.73 -11.23 -9.19
C GLN A 91 31.17 -10.70 -9.03
N SER A 92 32.10 -11.07 -9.92
CA SER A 92 33.47 -10.55 -9.85
C SER A 92 33.56 -9.07 -10.21
N SER A 93 32.65 -8.57 -11.06
CA SER A 93 32.58 -7.15 -11.45
C SER A 93 31.63 -6.36 -10.57
N ALA A 94 30.53 -6.97 -10.11
CA ALA A 94 29.53 -6.34 -9.25
C ALA A 94 29.33 -7.18 -7.97
N PRO A 95 30.24 -7.09 -6.99
CA PRO A 95 30.29 -8.03 -5.86
C PRO A 95 29.09 -7.95 -4.91
N LYS A 96 28.39 -6.81 -4.89
CA LYS A 96 27.23 -6.54 -4.04
C LYS A 96 25.89 -6.63 -4.81
N PHE A 97 25.93 -6.85 -6.12
CA PHE A 97 24.73 -6.75 -6.95
C PHE A 97 23.70 -7.84 -6.66
N GLY A 98 22.47 -7.37 -6.46
CA GLY A 98 21.25 -8.17 -6.44
C GLY A 98 20.02 -7.30 -6.70
N ALA A 99 18.85 -7.88 -6.48
CA ALA A 99 17.55 -7.23 -6.65
C ALA A 99 16.54 -7.73 -5.60
N GLN A 100 15.45 -7.00 -5.48
CA GLN A 100 14.27 -7.38 -4.71
C GLN A 100 13.17 -7.81 -5.68
N LEU A 101 12.31 -8.72 -5.23
CA LEU A 101 11.17 -9.22 -6.00
C LEU A 101 9.96 -9.35 -5.07
N THR A 102 8.80 -8.84 -5.48
CA THR A 102 7.54 -9.28 -4.86
C THR A 102 6.93 -10.40 -5.66
N TYR A 103 6.44 -11.42 -4.97
CA TYR A 103 5.71 -12.53 -5.58
C TYR A 103 4.49 -12.83 -4.70
N PRO A 104 3.35 -12.17 -4.94
CA PRO A 104 2.14 -12.30 -4.13
C PRO A 104 1.64 -13.75 -4.14
N GLY A 105 1.04 -14.18 -3.03
CA GLY A 105 0.58 -15.55 -2.89
C GLY A 105 -0.49 -15.95 -3.90
N GLU A 106 -1.38 -15.04 -4.28
CA GLU A 106 -2.37 -15.29 -5.33
C GLU A 106 -1.73 -15.59 -6.69
N LEU A 107 -0.62 -14.93 -7.04
CA LEU A 107 0.12 -15.21 -8.25
C LEU A 107 0.78 -16.59 -8.17
N VAL A 108 1.31 -16.99 -7.00
CA VAL A 108 1.87 -18.34 -6.79
C VAL A 108 0.81 -19.40 -7.06
N GLU A 109 -0.41 -19.21 -6.54
CA GLU A 109 -1.49 -20.19 -6.72
C GLU A 109 -2.00 -20.25 -8.16
N ASN A 110 -2.14 -19.11 -8.83
CA ASN A 110 -2.47 -19.06 -10.25
C ASN A 110 -1.43 -19.82 -11.09
N VAL A 111 -0.15 -19.52 -10.91
CA VAL A 111 0.95 -20.16 -11.64
C VAL A 111 1.01 -21.66 -11.34
N GLN A 112 0.83 -22.04 -10.07
CA GLN A 112 0.81 -23.44 -9.68
C GLN A 112 -0.36 -24.19 -10.33
N SER A 113 -1.55 -23.60 -10.41
CA SER A 113 -2.71 -24.23 -11.05
C SER A 113 -2.46 -24.52 -12.54
N LEU A 114 -1.77 -23.61 -13.25
CA LEU A 114 -1.41 -23.78 -14.66
C LEU A 114 -0.29 -24.83 -14.82
N ALA A 115 0.73 -24.78 -13.96
CA ALA A 115 1.88 -25.69 -14.00
C ALA A 115 1.50 -27.15 -13.71
N GLN A 116 0.56 -27.40 -12.79
CA GLN A 116 0.05 -28.75 -12.51
C GLN A 116 -0.62 -29.39 -13.73
N ASN A 117 -1.12 -28.57 -14.66
CA ASN A 117 -1.83 -28.98 -15.86
C ASN A 117 -0.98 -28.86 -17.15
N TYR A 118 0.29 -28.49 -17.05
CA TYR A 118 1.17 -28.18 -18.18
C TYR A 118 0.55 -27.20 -19.19
N TYR A 119 -0.27 -26.26 -18.70
CA TYR A 119 -1.04 -25.36 -19.54
C TYR A 119 -0.22 -24.12 -19.90
N LEU A 120 -0.46 -23.53 -21.08
CA LEU A 120 0.20 -22.32 -21.60
C LEU A 120 1.74 -22.31 -21.60
N GLY A 121 2.42 -23.42 -21.33
CA GLY A 121 3.88 -23.47 -21.20
C GLY A 121 4.42 -23.31 -19.77
N TYR A 122 3.54 -23.36 -18.77
CA TYR A 122 3.94 -23.52 -17.37
C TYR A 122 4.32 -24.97 -17.08
N TYR A 123 5.42 -25.20 -16.36
CA TYR A 123 5.94 -26.53 -16.10
C TYR A 123 5.99 -26.86 -14.60
N GLN A 124 5.88 -28.15 -14.28
CA GLN A 124 6.04 -28.61 -12.89
C GLN A 124 7.44 -28.27 -12.36
N ASN A 125 7.53 -27.91 -11.08
CA ASN A 125 8.76 -27.43 -10.44
C ASN A 125 9.25 -26.05 -10.97
N TRP A 126 8.35 -25.24 -11.54
CA TRP A 126 8.62 -23.87 -11.98
C TRP A 126 9.34 -23.00 -10.94
N GLN A 127 9.00 -23.17 -9.66
CA GLN A 127 9.54 -22.43 -8.52
C GLN A 127 11.04 -22.64 -8.29
N THR A 128 11.63 -23.70 -8.87
CA THR A 128 13.02 -24.10 -8.62
C THR A 128 14.02 -23.00 -8.97
N ALA A 129 13.76 -22.20 -10.02
CA ALA A 129 14.65 -21.11 -10.39
C ALA A 129 14.73 -20.04 -9.29
N TYR A 130 13.59 -19.67 -8.70
CA TYR A 130 13.53 -18.68 -7.63
C TYR A 130 14.05 -19.22 -6.30
N GLN A 131 13.79 -20.50 -5.97
CA GLN A 131 14.44 -21.15 -4.83
C GLN A 131 15.97 -21.20 -4.95
N GLN A 132 16.51 -21.35 -6.16
CA GLN A 132 17.95 -21.30 -6.39
C GLN A 132 18.48 -19.87 -6.26
N ALA A 133 17.81 -18.90 -6.88
CA ALA A 133 18.22 -17.50 -6.86
C ALA A 133 18.17 -16.89 -5.45
N SER A 134 17.14 -17.21 -4.65
CA SER A 134 17.01 -16.70 -3.28
C SER A 134 18.09 -17.20 -2.31
N LYS A 135 18.74 -18.32 -2.65
CA LYS A 135 19.86 -18.89 -1.89
C LYS A 135 21.23 -18.41 -2.38
N GLN A 136 21.29 -17.76 -3.55
CA GLN A 136 22.54 -17.15 -4.00
C GLN A 136 22.80 -15.88 -3.21
N THR A 137 24.05 -15.68 -2.80
CA THR A 137 24.46 -14.50 -2.05
C THR A 137 25.40 -13.60 -2.84
N THR A 138 25.40 -12.32 -2.49
CA THR A 138 26.46 -11.38 -2.84
C THR A 138 27.77 -11.87 -2.22
N LEU A 139 28.92 -11.33 -2.64
CA LEU A 139 30.21 -11.71 -2.04
C LEU A 139 30.29 -11.36 -0.53
N SER A 140 29.38 -10.51 -0.05
CA SER A 140 29.24 -10.13 1.36
C SER A 140 28.21 -10.99 2.13
N GLY A 141 27.60 -11.99 1.49
CA GLY A 141 26.70 -12.93 2.16
C GLY A 141 25.22 -12.52 2.22
N PHE A 142 24.80 -11.45 1.54
CA PHE A 142 23.39 -11.03 1.47
C PHE A 142 22.68 -11.70 0.30
N PRO A 143 21.35 -11.96 0.35
CA PRO A 143 20.62 -12.54 -0.79
C PRO A 143 20.80 -11.71 -2.07
N ARG A 144 21.01 -12.36 -3.23
CA ARG A 144 21.03 -11.69 -4.55
C ARG A 144 19.65 -11.49 -5.13
N LEU A 145 18.73 -12.39 -4.83
CA LEU A 145 17.30 -12.20 -5.08
C LEU A 145 16.60 -12.23 -3.73
N ASP A 146 16.24 -11.06 -3.22
CA ASP A 146 15.48 -10.95 -1.99
C ASP A 146 13.98 -10.95 -2.32
N ILE A 147 13.30 -12.07 -2.07
CA ILE A 147 11.84 -12.16 -2.25
C ILE A 147 11.20 -11.54 -1.01
N ILE A 148 10.85 -10.26 -1.12
CA ILE A 148 10.42 -9.45 0.02
C ILE A 148 8.97 -9.74 0.41
N GLY A 149 8.60 -9.36 1.64
CA GLY A 149 7.23 -9.43 2.13
C GLY A 149 6.28 -8.55 1.32
N PHE A 150 5.03 -8.99 1.23
CA PHE A 150 3.98 -8.36 0.43
C PHE A 150 2.59 -8.76 0.98
N PRO A 151 1.49 -8.01 0.76
CA PRO A 151 0.13 -8.51 1.01
C PRO A 151 -0.20 -9.69 0.08
N TYR A 152 -0.73 -10.79 0.59
CA TYR A 152 -0.88 -12.02 -0.22
C TYR A 152 -1.78 -11.84 -1.44
N HIS A 153 -2.88 -11.11 -1.30
CA HIS A 153 -3.82 -10.81 -2.39
C HIS A 153 -3.69 -9.38 -2.94
N HIS A 154 -2.51 -8.75 -2.83
CA HIS A 154 -2.30 -7.39 -3.31
C HIS A 154 -3.30 -6.36 -2.74
N THR A 155 -3.71 -6.56 -1.50
CA THR A 155 -4.64 -5.69 -0.77
C THR A 155 -4.00 -4.31 -0.53
N LEU A 156 -4.77 -3.24 -0.77
CA LEU A 156 -4.31 -1.87 -0.49
C LEU A 156 -4.35 -1.58 1.02
N ALA A 157 -3.26 -1.94 1.70
CA ALA A 157 -3.18 -2.04 3.16
C ALA A 157 -3.73 -0.84 3.95
N PRO A 158 -3.48 0.43 3.58
CA PRO A 158 -4.03 1.58 4.34
C PRO A 158 -5.57 1.66 4.38
N LEU A 159 -6.27 0.97 3.47
CA LEU A 159 -7.73 1.01 3.30
C LEU A 159 -8.43 -0.26 3.79
N THR A 160 -7.71 -1.17 4.44
CA THR A 160 -8.22 -2.44 4.96
C THR A 160 -8.16 -2.45 6.48
N ASP A 161 -9.08 -3.20 7.11
CA ASP A 161 -9.05 -3.40 8.55
C ASP A 161 -7.72 -4.04 9.00
N ARG A 162 -7.24 -3.66 10.19
CA ARG A 162 -5.96 -4.13 10.73
C ARG A 162 -5.90 -5.65 10.85
N ASN A 163 -6.99 -6.32 11.25
CA ASN A 163 -7.04 -7.78 11.37
C ASN A 163 -6.92 -8.45 10.00
N GLY A 164 -7.64 -7.93 9.00
CA GLY A 164 -7.52 -8.37 7.61
C GLY A 164 -6.11 -8.22 7.05
N PHE A 165 -5.48 -7.04 7.24
CA PHE A 165 -4.11 -6.80 6.79
C PHE A 165 -3.09 -7.69 7.52
N GLU A 166 -3.21 -7.87 8.84
CA GLU A 166 -2.34 -8.79 9.58
C GLU A 166 -2.47 -10.23 9.08
N MET A 167 -3.68 -10.66 8.70
CA MET A 167 -3.90 -11.98 8.12
C MET A 167 -3.28 -12.09 6.72
N GLU A 168 -3.43 -11.09 5.85
CA GLU A 168 -2.75 -11.02 4.53
C GLU A 168 -1.24 -11.23 4.65
N VAL A 169 -0.63 -10.53 5.60
CA VAL A 169 0.81 -10.66 5.89
C VAL A 169 1.14 -12.06 6.42
N ALA A 170 0.33 -12.59 7.33
CA ALA A 170 0.57 -13.90 7.92
C ALA A 170 0.49 -15.03 6.87
N ILE A 171 -0.49 -14.99 5.97
CA ILE A 171 -0.62 -15.99 4.90
C ILE A 171 0.49 -15.83 3.84
N GLN A 172 0.96 -14.60 3.56
CA GLN A 172 2.15 -14.41 2.73
C GLN A 172 3.39 -15.05 3.36
N GLN A 173 3.56 -14.95 4.68
CA GLN A 173 4.68 -15.61 5.35
C GLN A 173 4.60 -17.13 5.26
N VAL A 174 3.39 -17.71 5.34
CA VAL A 174 3.19 -19.16 5.11
C VAL A 174 3.62 -19.56 3.71
N ILE A 175 3.15 -18.85 2.67
CA ILE A 175 3.47 -19.23 1.30
C ILE A 175 4.95 -19.01 0.99
N ASN A 176 5.56 -17.92 1.46
CA ASN A 176 6.99 -17.68 1.31
C ASN A 176 7.83 -18.80 1.96
N GLN A 177 7.44 -19.23 3.16
CA GLN A 177 8.13 -20.34 3.84
C GLN A 177 8.01 -21.65 3.07
N ASN A 178 6.82 -21.95 2.53
CA ASN A 178 6.55 -23.19 1.80
C ASN A 178 7.23 -23.23 0.42
N TRP A 179 7.30 -22.09 -0.26
CA TRP A 179 7.72 -22.01 -1.66
C TRP A 179 9.16 -21.55 -1.83
N TRP A 180 9.62 -20.59 -1.04
CA TRP A 180 10.95 -19.99 -1.20
C TRP A 180 11.93 -20.49 -0.14
N GLY A 181 11.43 -20.82 1.06
CA GLY A 181 12.23 -21.29 2.19
C GLY A 181 13.10 -20.22 2.83
N THR A 182 12.86 -18.94 2.48
CA THR A 182 13.51 -17.77 3.07
C THR A 182 12.44 -16.75 3.48
N LYS A 183 12.70 -16.03 4.56
CA LYS A 183 11.90 -14.87 4.99
C LYS A 183 12.78 -13.62 4.89
N SER A 184 12.38 -12.69 4.04
CA SER A 184 13.01 -11.37 3.97
C SER A 184 12.71 -10.53 5.21
N GLU A 185 13.60 -9.60 5.51
CA GLU A 185 13.36 -8.54 6.49
C GLU A 185 12.60 -7.34 5.89
N GLY A 186 12.45 -7.31 4.57
CA GLY A 186 11.78 -6.24 3.83
C GLY A 186 10.30 -6.47 3.58
N PHE A 187 9.57 -5.37 3.44
CA PHE A 187 8.19 -5.34 2.98
C PHE A 187 8.01 -4.31 1.86
N PHE A 188 7.20 -4.65 0.86
CA PHE A 188 6.69 -3.69 -0.13
C PHE A 188 5.16 -3.65 -0.01
N PRO A 189 4.56 -2.49 0.26
CA PRO A 189 3.12 -2.38 0.24
C PRO A 189 2.61 -2.38 -1.21
N SER A 190 1.44 -2.98 -1.46
CA SER A 190 0.76 -2.90 -2.76
C SER A 190 0.67 -1.46 -3.23
N GLU A 191 1.05 -1.21 -4.49
CA GLU A 191 1.06 0.14 -5.09
C GLU A 191 1.98 1.14 -4.37
N MET A 192 2.92 0.63 -3.56
CA MET A 192 3.71 1.43 -2.64
C MET A 192 2.83 2.29 -1.68
N ALA A 193 1.57 1.88 -1.48
CA ALA A 193 0.60 2.62 -0.67
C ALA A 193 0.92 2.48 0.81
N PHE A 194 1.39 3.57 1.42
CA PHE A 194 1.86 3.58 2.79
C PHE A 194 1.09 4.57 3.66
N SER A 195 0.98 4.20 4.94
CA SER A 195 0.45 5.00 6.04
C SER A 195 1.19 4.51 7.29
N GLU A 196 1.56 5.42 8.18
CA GLU A 196 2.28 5.07 9.41
C GLU A 196 1.45 4.14 10.33
N THR A 197 0.12 4.13 10.16
CA THR A 197 -0.79 3.18 10.82
C THR A 197 -0.49 1.69 10.53
N LEU A 198 0.28 1.39 9.48
CA LEU A 198 0.70 0.01 9.15
C LEU A 198 1.90 -0.47 9.98
N ILE A 199 2.67 0.46 10.57
CA ILE A 199 3.94 0.17 11.24
C ILE A 199 3.78 -0.89 12.35
N PRO A 200 2.78 -0.84 13.25
CA PRO A 200 2.62 -1.86 14.28
C PRO A 200 2.46 -3.27 13.72
N SER A 201 1.64 -3.44 12.67
CA SER A 201 1.40 -4.73 12.03
C SER A 201 2.66 -5.28 11.37
N LEU A 202 3.43 -4.41 10.69
CA LEU A 202 4.69 -4.80 10.04
C LEU A 202 5.77 -5.20 11.06
N VAL A 203 5.91 -4.43 12.14
CA VAL A 203 6.85 -4.73 13.24
C VAL A 203 6.47 -6.03 13.93
N LYS A 204 5.18 -6.24 14.22
CA LYS A 204 4.64 -7.49 14.79
C LYS A 204 4.90 -8.68 13.89
N ALA A 205 4.79 -8.51 12.58
CA ALA A 205 5.12 -9.54 11.59
C ALA A 205 6.63 -9.81 11.46
N GLY A 206 7.48 -8.98 12.07
CA GLY A 206 8.93 -9.14 12.13
C GLY A 206 9.69 -8.50 10.98
N TYR A 207 9.07 -7.63 10.18
CA TYR A 207 9.76 -6.83 9.17
C TYR A 207 10.61 -5.74 9.82
N LYS A 208 11.73 -5.41 9.18
CA LYS A 208 12.70 -4.40 9.63
C LYS A 208 12.68 -3.14 8.79
N TYR A 209 12.33 -3.29 7.51
CA TYR A 209 12.16 -2.15 6.62
C TYR A 209 10.92 -2.31 5.73
N VAL A 210 10.40 -1.16 5.30
CA VAL A 210 9.33 -1.04 4.31
C VAL A 210 9.78 -0.08 3.22
N VAL A 211 9.53 -0.42 1.96
CA VAL A 211 9.81 0.47 0.84
C VAL A 211 8.66 1.45 0.68
N VAL A 212 8.97 2.73 0.61
CA VAL A 212 8.00 3.84 0.48
C VAL A 212 8.37 4.75 -0.66
N SER A 213 7.42 5.56 -1.13
CA SER A 213 7.70 6.59 -2.11
C SER A 213 8.54 7.71 -1.49
N ASN A 214 9.63 8.09 -2.16
CA ASN A 214 10.40 9.26 -1.73
C ASN A 214 9.62 10.58 -1.81
N LEU A 215 8.61 10.64 -2.67
CA LEU A 215 7.75 11.80 -2.79
C LEU A 215 7.01 12.09 -1.47
N HIS A 216 6.53 11.07 -0.77
CA HIS A 216 5.78 11.26 0.47
C HIS A 216 6.66 11.69 1.66
N ILE A 217 7.96 11.34 1.65
CA ILE A 217 8.93 11.94 2.59
C ILE A 217 9.18 13.41 2.24
N SER A 218 9.33 13.72 0.94
CA SER A 218 9.56 15.08 0.45
C SER A 218 8.39 16.01 0.71
N ARG A 219 7.16 15.54 0.50
CA ARG A 219 5.92 16.29 0.71
C ARG A 219 5.67 16.62 2.17
N ALA A 220 6.14 15.76 3.08
CA ALA A 220 6.15 16.00 4.52
C ALA A 220 7.20 17.03 4.99
N VAL A 221 8.05 17.57 4.10
CA VAL A 221 9.02 18.63 4.45
C VAL A 221 8.34 20.00 4.55
N LYS A 222 8.63 20.74 5.62
CA LYS A 222 8.07 22.08 5.92
C LYS A 222 8.14 23.10 4.78
N ASN A 223 9.16 23.04 3.94
CA ASN A 223 9.34 23.93 2.80
C ASN A 223 9.26 23.21 1.45
N TYR A 224 8.44 22.15 1.36
CA TYR A 224 8.18 21.44 0.10
C TYR A 224 7.78 22.43 -1.01
N PRO A 225 8.49 22.46 -2.15
CA PRO A 225 8.24 23.42 -3.23
C PRO A 225 7.10 22.94 -4.13
N TYR A 226 5.89 22.87 -3.56
CA TYR A 226 4.70 22.40 -4.28
C TYR A 226 4.50 23.13 -5.61
N SER A 227 4.26 22.36 -6.66
CA SER A 227 4.03 22.84 -8.02
C SER A 227 2.71 22.30 -8.54
N LYS A 228 1.76 23.19 -8.84
CA LYS A 228 0.42 22.83 -9.37
C LYS A 228 0.52 21.91 -10.60
N SER A 229 1.41 22.24 -11.53
CA SER A 229 1.64 21.47 -12.77
C SER A 229 2.72 20.40 -12.63
N GLY A 230 3.57 20.50 -11.60
CA GLY A 230 4.61 19.50 -11.31
C GLY A 230 4.00 18.31 -10.58
N ASP A 231 3.50 18.51 -9.37
CA ASP A 231 2.88 17.46 -8.57
C ASP A 231 1.64 16.86 -9.24
N ASN A 232 0.81 17.74 -9.82
CA ASN A 232 -0.47 17.38 -10.44
C ASN A 232 -1.44 16.62 -9.49
N ASN A 233 -1.27 16.79 -8.18
CA ASN A 233 -2.12 16.25 -7.12
C ASN A 233 -2.42 17.34 -6.06
N THR A 234 -3.23 17.01 -5.06
CA THR A 234 -3.57 17.91 -3.94
C THR A 234 -2.29 18.36 -3.19
N PRO A 235 -2.13 19.67 -2.84
CA PRO A 235 -1.03 20.11 -1.98
C PRO A 235 -0.97 19.33 -0.66
N PRO A 236 0.21 19.09 -0.07
CA PRO A 236 0.29 18.47 1.25
C PRO A 236 -0.52 19.27 2.27
N ASN A 237 -1.21 18.60 3.19
CA ASN A 237 -1.80 19.30 4.31
C ASN A 237 -0.68 19.76 5.26
N GLN A 238 -0.80 20.95 5.85
CA GLN A 238 0.24 21.44 6.76
C GLN A 238 0.43 20.55 8.00
N ALA A 239 -0.57 19.74 8.38
CA ALA A 239 -0.43 18.73 9.42
C ALA A 239 0.59 17.62 9.07
N ASP A 240 0.77 17.32 7.78
CA ASP A 240 1.76 16.33 7.31
C ASP A 240 3.16 16.98 7.12
N GLN A 241 3.25 18.31 7.07
CA GLN A 241 4.51 19.03 6.82
C GLN A 241 5.37 19.21 8.08
N VAL A 242 5.74 18.10 8.72
CA VAL A 242 6.44 18.09 10.01
C VAL A 242 7.95 17.89 9.89
N ASN A 243 8.44 17.35 8.77
CA ASN A 243 9.87 17.11 8.54
C ASN A 243 10.66 18.43 8.42
N PRO A 244 11.91 18.48 8.91
CA PRO A 244 12.77 19.67 8.83
C PRO A 244 12.95 20.19 7.40
N ALA A 245 13.03 21.51 7.25
CA ALA A 245 13.22 22.17 5.97
C ALA A 245 14.52 21.72 5.26
N GLN A 246 14.45 21.54 3.94
CA GLN A 246 15.55 21.08 3.07
C GLN A 246 15.90 22.14 2.01
N ASP A 247 17.15 22.17 1.54
CA ASP A 247 17.67 23.20 0.62
C ASP A 247 17.89 22.73 -0.83
N LYS A 248 17.89 21.41 -1.06
CA LYS A 248 18.18 20.79 -2.35
C LYS A 248 16.99 19.96 -2.84
N TRP A 249 16.63 20.18 -4.10
CA TRP A 249 15.45 19.59 -4.73
C TRP A 249 15.77 19.10 -6.13
N PHE A 250 15.36 17.87 -6.44
CA PHE A 250 15.49 17.26 -7.76
C PHE A 250 14.10 17.03 -8.34
N THR A 251 13.84 17.62 -9.49
CA THR A 251 12.55 17.49 -10.20
C THR A 251 12.77 16.73 -11.50
N MET A 252 11.91 15.74 -11.75
CA MET A 252 11.99 14.94 -12.96
C MET A 252 10.60 14.61 -13.50
N SER A 253 10.37 14.90 -14.78
CA SER A 253 9.10 14.64 -15.44
C SER A 253 8.93 13.16 -15.82
N VAL A 254 7.70 12.67 -15.72
CA VAL A 254 7.29 11.37 -16.26
C VAL A 254 6.35 11.54 -17.44
N SER A 255 6.19 10.50 -18.25
CA SER A 255 5.37 10.54 -19.47
C SER A 255 3.86 10.73 -19.22
N ARG A 256 3.42 10.76 -17.95
CA ARG A 256 2.03 11.00 -17.54
C ARG A 256 1.70 12.45 -17.19
N GLY A 257 2.65 13.37 -17.37
CA GLY A 257 2.40 14.81 -17.25
C GLY A 257 2.57 15.39 -15.86
N CYS A 258 3.07 14.62 -14.89
CA CYS A 258 3.58 15.14 -13.62
C CYS A 258 5.13 15.16 -13.62
N SER A 259 5.69 15.90 -12.68
CA SER A 259 7.11 16.05 -12.40
C SER A 259 7.33 16.05 -10.89
N PRO A 260 7.35 14.86 -10.25
CA PRO A 260 7.67 14.73 -8.84
C PRO A 260 8.96 15.48 -8.49
N THR A 261 8.95 16.14 -7.34
CA THR A 261 10.09 16.90 -6.83
C THR A 261 10.52 16.33 -5.50
N ASN A 262 11.76 15.88 -5.40
CA ASN A 262 12.26 15.15 -4.24
C ASN A 262 13.46 15.85 -3.60
N CYS A 263 13.50 15.91 -2.27
CA CYS A 263 14.63 16.52 -1.56
C CYS A 263 15.81 15.55 -1.48
N TYR A 264 17.02 16.00 -1.81
CA TYR A 264 18.22 15.14 -1.77
C TYR A 264 19.34 15.76 -0.92
N PRO A 265 20.07 14.97 -0.10
CA PRO A 265 19.97 13.52 0.02
C PRO A 265 18.79 13.01 0.86
N TYR A 266 18.05 13.89 1.53
CA TYR A 266 17.07 13.55 2.57
C TYR A 266 16.07 12.46 2.15
N SER A 267 15.27 12.64 1.09
CA SER A 267 14.34 11.59 0.64
C SER A 267 15.00 10.51 -0.23
N TYR A 268 16.32 10.36 -0.19
CA TYR A 268 17.07 9.34 -0.95
C TYR A 268 17.96 8.48 -0.06
N VAL A 269 17.81 8.59 1.26
CA VAL A 269 18.46 7.71 2.22
C VAL A 269 17.40 7.12 3.16
N PRO A 270 17.60 5.91 3.68
CA PRO A 270 16.66 5.33 4.63
C PRO A 270 16.64 6.08 5.96
N HIS A 271 15.45 6.12 6.58
CA HIS A 271 15.18 6.72 7.90
C HIS A 271 14.33 5.76 8.73
N TYR A 272 14.11 6.03 10.02
CA TYR A 272 12.97 5.45 10.74
C TYR A 272 11.70 6.28 10.50
N ALA A 273 10.55 5.62 10.40
CA ALA A 273 9.24 6.22 10.64
C ALA A 273 8.66 5.65 11.94
N LYS A 274 7.73 6.39 12.56
CA LYS A 274 7.18 6.07 13.88
C LYS A 274 5.65 6.04 13.83
N PHE A 275 5.06 5.12 14.58
CA PHE A 275 3.65 5.15 14.96
C PHE A 275 3.54 5.06 16.48
N VAL A 276 2.60 5.80 17.07
CA VAL A 276 2.30 5.73 18.51
C VAL A 276 0.93 5.09 18.67
N ASP A 277 0.86 4.03 19.45
CA ASP A 277 -0.42 3.42 19.81
C ASP A 277 -1.24 4.37 20.70
N PRO A 278 -2.41 4.86 20.27
CA PRO A 278 -3.10 5.94 20.99
C PRO A 278 -3.67 5.53 22.35
N ASP A 279 -3.87 4.22 22.59
CA ASP A 279 -4.37 3.69 23.86
C ASP A 279 -3.25 3.45 24.86
N THR A 280 -2.07 3.02 24.40
CA THR A 280 -0.97 2.53 25.25
C THR A 280 0.27 3.42 25.28
N GLU A 281 0.34 4.44 24.43
CA GLU A 281 1.51 5.31 24.20
C GLU A 281 2.75 4.55 23.67
N GLN A 282 2.58 3.28 23.27
CA GLN A 282 3.69 2.47 22.77
C GLN A 282 4.13 2.95 21.39
N GLU A 283 5.42 3.30 21.27
CA GLU A 283 6.04 3.60 19.98
C GLU A 283 6.41 2.32 19.22
N TYR A 284 6.06 2.29 17.95
CA TYR A 284 6.54 1.32 16.96
C TYR A 284 7.37 2.07 15.92
N LYS A 285 8.52 1.51 15.54
CA LYS A 285 9.42 2.10 14.54
C LYS A 285 9.79 1.07 13.48
N ILE A 286 9.84 1.50 12.22
CA ILE A 286 10.33 0.70 11.09
C ILE A 286 11.22 1.55 10.21
N ILE A 287 12.21 0.95 9.56
CA ILE A 287 13.03 1.67 8.58
C ILE A 287 12.18 1.89 7.32
N VAL A 288 12.05 3.12 6.87
CA VAL A 288 11.45 3.46 5.58
C VAL A 288 12.57 3.62 4.54
N VAL A 289 12.51 2.84 3.47
CA VAL A 289 13.48 2.86 2.38
C VAL A 289 12.86 3.60 1.20
N PRO A 290 13.34 4.81 0.86
CA PRO A 290 12.76 5.58 -0.23
C PRO A 290 13.05 4.95 -1.59
N SER A 291 11.99 4.82 -2.41
CA SER A 291 12.06 4.51 -3.83
C SER A 291 11.80 5.76 -4.64
N ASP A 292 12.63 6.01 -5.66
CA ASP A 292 12.46 7.19 -6.51
C ASP A 292 11.39 6.98 -7.56
N GLN A 293 10.29 7.72 -7.48
CA GLN A 293 9.16 7.53 -8.38
C GLN A 293 9.48 7.81 -9.85
N ALA A 294 10.18 8.91 -10.15
CA ALA A 294 10.37 9.36 -11.53
C ALA A 294 11.45 8.53 -12.26
N MET A 295 12.53 8.18 -11.57
CA MET A 295 13.57 7.29 -12.07
C MET A 295 13.02 5.86 -12.23
N SER A 296 12.26 5.36 -11.26
CA SER A 296 11.61 4.04 -11.37
C SER A 296 10.63 3.99 -12.54
N TRP A 297 9.87 5.07 -12.76
CA TRP A 297 8.99 5.18 -13.92
C TRP A 297 9.77 5.05 -15.23
N GLN A 298 10.89 5.76 -15.40
CA GLN A 298 11.66 5.65 -16.64
C GLN A 298 12.23 4.24 -16.83
N ASP A 299 12.74 3.61 -15.77
CA ASP A 299 13.26 2.23 -15.83
C ASP A 299 12.19 1.21 -16.23
N GLY A 300 10.95 1.38 -15.74
CA GLY A 300 9.83 0.51 -16.10
C GLY A 300 9.30 0.68 -17.54
N TYR A 301 9.64 1.77 -18.23
CA TYR A 301 9.13 2.08 -19.58
C TYR A 301 10.20 2.15 -20.69
N ALA A 302 11.49 2.14 -20.35
CA ALA A 302 12.59 2.12 -21.30
C ALA A 302 13.90 1.65 -20.64
N CYS A 303 14.94 1.32 -21.44
CA CYS A 303 16.28 1.15 -20.87
C CYS A 303 16.77 2.46 -20.24
N TYR A 304 17.04 2.42 -18.94
CA TYR A 304 17.49 3.58 -18.19
C TYR A 304 19.01 3.80 -18.23
N SER A 305 19.48 4.96 -17.75
CA SER A 305 20.90 5.35 -17.74
C SER A 305 21.26 6.11 -16.47
N THR A 306 22.55 6.29 -16.20
CA THR A 306 23.01 7.02 -15.00
C THR A 306 22.89 8.54 -15.09
N ASN A 307 22.36 9.09 -16.19
CA ASN A 307 22.36 10.54 -16.45
C ASN A 307 21.70 11.37 -15.33
N GLU A 308 20.54 10.94 -14.84
CA GLU A 308 19.83 11.61 -13.76
C GLU A 308 20.48 11.33 -12.40
N MET A 309 20.95 10.10 -12.16
CA MET A 309 21.70 9.73 -10.95
C MET A 309 22.93 10.63 -10.75
N ASN A 310 23.63 10.96 -11.85
CA ASN A 310 24.80 11.85 -11.85
C ASN A 310 24.49 13.27 -11.34
N LYS A 311 23.22 13.71 -11.38
CA LYS A 311 22.82 15.06 -10.94
C LYS A 311 22.72 15.18 -9.42
N ILE A 312 22.58 14.07 -8.70
CA ILE A 312 22.36 14.05 -7.24
C ILE A 312 23.44 13.28 -6.46
N ALA A 313 24.29 12.51 -7.13
CA ALA A 313 25.33 11.70 -6.49
C ALA A 313 26.33 12.50 -5.63
N GLY A 314 26.78 11.93 -4.52
CA GLY A 314 27.84 12.50 -3.66
C GLY A 314 27.43 13.69 -2.80
N THR A 315 26.14 13.93 -2.61
CA THR A 315 25.59 15.15 -1.99
C THR A 315 25.28 15.04 -0.48
N GLY A 316 25.59 13.91 0.15
CA GLY A 316 25.34 13.64 1.58
C GLY A 316 26.46 12.85 2.28
N ASP A 317 26.30 12.64 3.58
CA ASP A 317 27.28 11.93 4.44
C ASP A 317 27.24 10.40 4.25
N LYS A 318 26.19 9.89 3.62
CA LYS A 318 26.01 8.50 3.18
C LYS A 318 25.75 8.49 1.67
N PRO A 319 25.99 7.36 0.98
CA PRO A 319 25.62 7.25 -0.43
C PRO A 319 24.12 7.47 -0.59
N ILE A 320 23.75 8.31 -1.56
CA ILE A 320 22.38 8.33 -2.10
C ILE A 320 21.99 6.89 -2.45
N PHE A 321 20.77 6.48 -2.11
CA PHE A 321 20.26 5.15 -2.43
C PHE A 321 19.09 5.23 -3.40
N ILE A 322 19.30 4.76 -4.62
CA ILE A 322 18.25 4.69 -5.64
C ILE A 322 17.68 3.28 -5.67
N VAL A 323 16.47 3.14 -5.13
CA VAL A 323 15.64 1.95 -5.37
C VAL A 323 14.79 2.22 -6.61
N LEU A 324 14.98 1.42 -7.65
CA LEU A 324 14.17 1.43 -8.88
C LEU A 324 13.06 0.39 -8.74
N ALA A 325 11.85 0.82 -8.35
CA ALA A 325 10.70 -0.04 -8.12
C ALA A 325 9.60 0.16 -9.18
N HIS A 326 9.29 -0.88 -9.94
CA HIS A 326 8.22 -0.85 -10.95
C HIS A 326 7.65 -2.26 -11.20
N ASP A 327 6.54 -2.33 -11.93
CA ASP A 327 5.97 -3.60 -12.39
C ASP A 327 6.99 -4.40 -13.21
N GLY A 328 7.28 -5.62 -12.77
CA GLY A 328 8.22 -6.55 -13.38
C GLY A 328 7.60 -7.49 -14.41
N ASP A 329 6.30 -7.46 -14.62
CA ASP A 329 5.53 -8.35 -15.51
C ASP A 329 4.62 -7.62 -16.50
N ASN A 330 4.64 -6.27 -16.49
CA ASN A 330 3.85 -5.39 -17.33
C ASN A 330 4.72 -4.42 -18.14
N ALA A 331 4.12 -3.84 -19.19
CA ALA A 331 4.75 -2.83 -20.05
C ALA A 331 6.15 -3.23 -20.55
N PHE A 332 7.10 -2.30 -20.59
CA PHE A 332 8.48 -2.57 -20.99
C PHE A 332 9.25 -3.32 -19.90
N GLY A 333 9.02 -3.00 -18.63
CA GLY A 333 9.64 -3.64 -17.46
C GLY A 333 9.41 -5.15 -17.35
N GLY A 334 8.35 -5.67 -17.98
CA GLY A 334 8.10 -7.11 -18.13
C GLY A 334 8.89 -7.81 -19.24
N GLY A 335 9.48 -7.04 -20.17
CA GLY A 335 10.00 -7.55 -21.43
C GLY A 335 11.35 -8.25 -21.36
N TYR A 336 11.64 -9.12 -22.33
CA TYR A 336 12.96 -9.74 -22.50
C TYR A 336 14.12 -8.73 -22.51
N SER A 337 14.02 -7.69 -23.34
CA SER A 337 15.10 -6.71 -23.46
C SER A 337 15.32 -5.91 -22.18
N TYR A 338 14.29 -5.65 -21.36
CA TYR A 338 14.47 -5.05 -20.04
C TYR A 338 15.42 -5.90 -19.19
N TYR A 339 15.04 -7.16 -18.95
CA TYR A 339 15.77 -8.04 -18.04
C TYR A 339 17.15 -8.47 -18.56
N GLN A 340 17.29 -8.69 -19.87
CA GLN A 340 18.48 -9.32 -20.45
C GLN A 340 19.46 -8.31 -21.07
N GLU A 341 19.01 -7.09 -21.35
CA GLU A 341 19.84 -6.06 -21.96
C GLU A 341 19.93 -4.82 -21.06
N CYS A 342 18.79 -4.24 -20.63
CA CYS A 342 18.81 -2.98 -19.88
C CYS A 342 19.44 -3.13 -18.48
N VAL A 343 19.05 -4.16 -17.71
CA VAL A 343 19.60 -4.41 -16.37
C VAL A 343 21.14 -4.52 -16.38
N PRO A 344 21.78 -5.43 -17.14
CA PRO A 344 23.24 -5.51 -17.14
C PRO A 344 23.90 -4.24 -17.68
N ASN A 345 23.27 -3.54 -18.63
CA ASN A 345 23.79 -2.28 -19.16
C ASN A 345 23.79 -1.15 -18.12
N LEU A 346 22.73 -0.99 -17.34
CA LEU A 346 22.69 0.03 -16.28
C LEU A 346 23.65 -0.31 -15.14
N VAL A 347 23.75 -1.58 -14.75
CA VAL A 347 24.73 -2.04 -13.75
C VAL A 347 26.16 -1.70 -14.18
N ASN A 348 26.53 -2.00 -15.44
CA ASN A 348 27.85 -1.65 -15.98
C ASN A 348 28.09 -0.14 -16.02
N GLN A 349 27.07 0.66 -16.37
CA GLN A 349 27.17 2.12 -16.31
C GLN A 349 27.40 2.62 -14.88
N CYS A 350 26.68 2.07 -13.90
CA CYS A 350 26.86 2.41 -12.48
C CYS A 350 28.29 2.14 -12.02
N LEU A 351 28.84 0.95 -12.34
CA LEU A 351 30.22 0.60 -12.00
C LEU A 351 31.24 1.57 -12.64
N ASN A 352 31.03 1.95 -13.90
CA ASN A 352 31.89 2.91 -14.60
C ASN A 352 31.83 4.33 -14.01
N SER A 353 30.70 4.71 -13.40
CA SER A 353 30.51 5.97 -12.67
C SER A 353 30.99 5.91 -11.21
N GLY A 354 31.52 4.77 -10.74
CA GLY A 354 31.92 4.57 -9.35
C GLY A 354 30.76 4.38 -8.38
N TYR A 355 29.56 4.07 -8.88
CA TYR A 355 28.38 3.76 -8.08
C TYR A 355 28.36 2.29 -7.66
N GLU A 356 27.55 1.99 -6.66
CA GLU A 356 27.48 0.67 -6.05
C GLU A 356 26.13 -0.02 -6.32
N PRO A 357 26.05 -0.93 -7.30
CA PRO A 357 24.94 -1.87 -7.42
C PRO A 357 24.93 -2.81 -6.20
N THR A 358 23.86 -2.77 -5.41
CA THR A 358 23.73 -3.45 -4.12
C THR A 358 22.33 -4.06 -3.95
N THR A 359 22.02 -4.59 -2.76
CA THR A 359 20.65 -4.91 -2.31
C THR A 359 20.24 -4.03 -1.15
N ILE A 360 18.94 -3.90 -0.85
CA ILE A 360 18.47 -3.13 0.31
C ILE A 360 19.09 -3.66 1.60
N SER A 361 18.99 -4.96 1.84
CA SER A 361 19.55 -5.61 3.03
C SER A 361 21.07 -5.35 3.18
N GLN A 362 21.82 -5.39 2.07
CA GLN A 362 23.25 -5.06 2.11
C GLN A 362 23.51 -3.57 2.34
N TYR A 363 22.74 -2.67 1.70
CA TYR A 363 22.86 -1.23 1.92
C TYR A 363 22.60 -0.86 3.38
N LEU A 364 21.52 -1.39 3.98
CA LEU A 364 21.16 -1.12 5.37
C LEU A 364 22.22 -1.64 6.36
N HIS A 365 22.89 -2.74 6.03
CA HIS A 365 24.03 -3.23 6.79
C HIS A 365 25.27 -2.33 6.67
N ASP A 366 25.61 -1.92 5.44
CA ASP A 366 26.81 -1.13 5.17
C ASP A 366 26.66 0.33 5.67
N TYR A 367 25.43 0.85 5.72
CA TYR A 367 25.10 2.23 6.08
C TYR A 367 23.96 2.29 7.13
N PRO A 368 24.21 1.84 8.37
CA PRO A 368 23.18 1.76 9.41
C PRO A 368 22.55 3.13 9.74
N ILE A 369 21.27 3.13 10.10
CA ILE A 369 20.48 4.33 10.43
C ILE A 369 20.54 4.59 11.93
N ASP A 370 20.63 5.87 12.33
CA ASP A 370 20.51 6.26 13.74
C ASP A 370 19.05 6.04 14.18
N ALA A 371 18.83 5.39 15.33
CA ALA A 371 17.48 5.12 15.84
C ALA A 371 16.67 6.40 16.18
N ASN A 372 17.35 7.55 16.26
CA ASN A 372 16.73 8.87 16.45
C ASN A 372 16.50 9.62 15.14
N ASP A 373 16.96 9.09 14.01
CA ASP A 373 16.69 9.63 12.68
C ASP A 373 15.26 9.22 12.26
N ILE A 374 14.30 10.02 12.71
CA ILE A 374 12.86 9.77 12.53
C ILE A 374 12.27 10.81 11.58
N VAL A 375 11.61 10.34 10.54
CA VAL A 375 10.86 11.16 9.59
C VAL A 375 9.39 10.77 9.63
N HIS A 376 8.54 11.71 9.28
CA HIS A 376 7.15 11.44 8.92
C HIS A 376 7.05 11.12 7.43
N VAL A 377 6.19 10.18 7.08
CA VAL A 377 5.83 9.86 5.70
C VAL A 377 4.35 10.21 5.51
N GLU A 378 4.06 11.18 4.63
CA GLU A 378 2.68 11.50 4.25
C GLU A 378 1.99 10.23 3.71
N ASP A 379 0.72 10.05 4.00
CA ASP A 379 -0.07 8.99 3.37
C ASP A 379 0.00 9.08 1.84
N GLY A 380 -0.01 7.93 1.17
CA GLY A 380 -0.24 7.86 -0.27
C GLY A 380 0.45 6.70 -0.96
N ALA A 381 0.17 6.59 -2.25
CA ALA A 381 0.69 5.55 -3.14
C ALA A 381 1.75 6.11 -4.10
N TRP A 382 2.40 5.24 -4.87
CA TRP A 382 3.24 5.71 -5.96
C TRP A 382 2.46 6.46 -7.05
N ILE A 383 3.15 7.26 -7.87
CA ILE A 383 2.54 7.90 -9.05
C ILE A 383 1.98 6.83 -9.99
N ASN A 384 0.76 7.07 -10.46
CA ASN A 384 0.03 6.10 -11.26
C ASN A 384 -0.18 6.58 -12.71
N ALA A 385 -0.48 5.64 -13.60
CA ALA A 385 -0.77 5.87 -15.00
C ALA A 385 -2.12 6.57 -15.25
N ASP A 386 -3.11 6.37 -14.37
CA ASP A 386 -4.51 6.76 -14.60
C ASP A 386 -4.98 8.00 -13.82
N GLY A 387 -4.06 8.94 -13.55
CA GLY A 387 -4.43 10.29 -13.10
C GLY A 387 -4.38 10.54 -11.58
N ASP A 388 -4.05 9.53 -10.79
CA ASP A 388 -3.58 9.70 -9.41
C ASP A 388 -2.05 9.78 -9.43
N PHE A 389 -1.52 10.87 -8.91
CA PHE A 389 -0.08 11.15 -8.88
C PHE A 389 0.46 11.11 -7.45
N GLY A 390 0.01 10.13 -6.67
CA GLY A 390 0.35 9.99 -5.25
C GLY A 390 -0.48 10.95 -4.39
N ASP A 391 -1.78 11.04 -4.65
CA ASP A 391 -2.69 11.82 -3.80
C ASP A 391 -2.82 11.12 -2.42
N PRO A 392 -2.73 11.87 -1.31
CA PRO A 392 -2.72 11.31 0.03
C PRO A 392 -4.04 10.65 0.45
N THR A 393 -5.12 10.86 -0.33
CA THR A 393 -6.38 10.15 -0.07
C THR A 393 -6.49 8.82 -0.78
N PHE A 394 -5.46 8.37 -1.52
CA PHE A 394 -5.48 7.16 -2.36
C PHE A 394 -6.59 7.19 -3.41
N VAL A 395 -6.81 8.33 -4.07
CA VAL A 395 -8.02 8.61 -4.87
C VAL A 395 -8.32 7.58 -5.97
N ASN A 396 -7.29 6.93 -6.54
CA ASN A 396 -7.51 5.85 -7.49
C ASN A 396 -8.17 4.61 -6.89
N TRP A 397 -8.08 4.41 -5.58
CA TRP A 397 -8.75 3.32 -4.87
C TRP A 397 -9.86 3.84 -3.95
N ASN A 398 -9.89 5.13 -3.66
CA ASN A 398 -10.76 5.74 -2.66
C ASN A 398 -11.45 7.00 -3.20
N TRP A 399 -12.22 6.82 -4.26
CA TRP A 399 -12.97 7.93 -4.86
C TRP A 399 -14.10 8.36 -3.91
N PRO A 400 -14.18 9.64 -3.50
CA PRO A 400 -15.16 10.10 -2.51
C PRO A 400 -16.61 9.90 -2.96
N LEU A 401 -17.54 9.99 -2.02
CA LEU A 401 -18.98 9.94 -2.31
C LEU A 401 -19.41 11.14 -3.16
N PHE A 402 -20.21 10.87 -4.18
CA PHE A 402 -20.70 11.89 -5.10
C PHE A 402 -22.13 11.63 -5.53
N SER A 403 -22.85 12.71 -5.82
CA SER A 403 -24.23 12.67 -6.30
C SER A 403 -24.29 12.23 -7.78
N ALA A 404 -25.51 11.94 -8.26
CA ALA A 404 -25.76 11.51 -9.64
C ALA A 404 -25.18 12.44 -10.73
N ASN A 405 -24.96 13.73 -10.41
CA ASN A 405 -24.42 14.72 -11.34
C ASN A 405 -22.88 14.81 -11.33
N GLY A 406 -22.19 13.99 -10.54
CA GLY A 406 -20.73 14.01 -10.44
C GLY A 406 -20.17 14.94 -9.36
N THR A 407 -21.00 15.63 -8.58
CA THR A 407 -20.55 16.54 -7.51
C THR A 407 -20.40 15.80 -6.20
N PHE A 408 -19.32 16.03 -5.47
CA PHE A 408 -19.11 15.45 -4.13
C PHE A 408 -20.28 15.78 -3.20
N ASP A 409 -20.80 14.74 -2.55
CA ASP A 409 -21.96 14.78 -1.68
C ASP A 409 -21.78 13.66 -0.68
N ILE A 410 -21.23 13.98 0.49
CA ILE A 410 -21.03 12.96 1.53
C ILE A 410 -22.39 12.45 2.02
N PRO A 411 -23.33 13.31 2.46
CA PRO A 411 -24.58 12.83 3.07
C PRO A 411 -25.52 12.04 2.15
N ASN A 412 -25.43 12.19 0.83
CA ASN A 412 -26.36 11.52 -0.10
C ASN A 412 -25.68 10.82 -1.28
N GLY A 413 -24.35 10.90 -1.35
CA GLY A 413 -23.59 10.40 -2.49
C GLY A 413 -23.47 8.88 -2.52
N TRP A 414 -22.83 8.38 -3.56
CA TRP A 414 -22.47 6.99 -3.69
C TRP A 414 -21.22 6.88 -4.58
N SER A 415 -20.41 5.86 -4.35
CA SER A 415 -19.21 5.53 -5.14
C SER A 415 -19.01 4.02 -5.10
N ASP A 416 -18.61 3.44 -6.22
CA ASP A 416 -18.32 2.02 -6.33
C ASP A 416 -17.14 1.61 -5.45
N LYS A 417 -16.14 2.48 -5.36
CA LYS A 417 -14.98 2.29 -4.49
C LYS A 417 -15.36 2.31 -3.01
N GLN A 418 -16.23 3.25 -2.60
CA GLN A 418 -16.74 3.30 -1.22
C GLN A 418 -17.61 2.08 -0.89
N ARG A 419 -18.42 1.61 -1.85
CA ARG A 419 -19.20 0.38 -1.71
C ARG A 419 -18.32 -0.83 -1.44
N THR A 420 -17.17 -0.96 -2.10
CA THR A 420 -16.20 -2.03 -1.82
C THR A 420 -15.80 -2.03 -0.34
N TYR A 421 -15.43 -0.87 0.22
CA TYR A 421 -15.02 -0.78 1.61
C TYR A 421 -16.17 -0.98 2.59
N ALA A 422 -17.40 -0.56 2.26
CA ALA A 422 -18.57 -0.85 3.07
C ALA A 422 -18.86 -2.36 3.15
N ILE A 423 -18.71 -3.10 2.04
CA ILE A 423 -18.87 -4.56 2.02
C ILE A 423 -17.74 -5.24 2.82
N ALA A 424 -16.49 -4.82 2.60
CA ALA A 424 -15.33 -5.37 3.29
C ALA A 424 -15.42 -5.15 4.82
N THR A 425 -15.85 -3.96 5.26
CA THR A 425 -16.00 -3.61 6.68
C THR A 425 -17.02 -4.47 7.39
N ALA A 426 -18.20 -4.68 6.77
CA ALA A 426 -19.20 -5.59 7.33
C ALA A 426 -18.73 -7.04 7.35
N THR A 427 -18.11 -7.51 6.27
CA THR A 427 -17.62 -8.89 6.17
C THR A 427 -16.52 -9.17 7.18
N GLN A 428 -15.62 -8.21 7.43
CA GLN A 428 -14.57 -8.33 8.45
C GLN A 428 -15.17 -8.53 9.85
N ASN A 429 -16.22 -7.79 10.22
CA ASN A 429 -16.86 -7.96 11.53
C ASN A 429 -17.42 -9.38 11.68
N TRP A 430 -18.08 -9.92 10.64
CA TRP A 430 -18.53 -11.32 10.65
C TRP A 430 -17.39 -12.32 10.82
N VAL A 431 -16.25 -12.08 10.14
CA VAL A 431 -15.05 -12.90 10.27
C VAL A 431 -14.49 -12.83 11.70
N ASP A 432 -14.40 -11.64 12.28
CA ASP A 432 -13.92 -11.41 13.65
C ASP A 432 -14.83 -12.06 14.68
N THR A 433 -16.15 -11.93 14.55
CA THR A 433 -17.13 -12.62 15.40
C THR A 433 -16.97 -14.14 15.30
N ALA A 434 -16.80 -14.68 14.09
CA ALA A 434 -16.58 -16.11 13.91
C ALA A 434 -15.26 -16.58 14.54
N GLU A 435 -14.19 -15.79 14.42
CA GLU A 435 -12.88 -16.08 15.02
C GLU A 435 -12.97 -16.13 16.56
N LEU A 436 -13.78 -15.27 17.18
CA LEU A 436 -14.01 -15.34 18.63
C LEU A 436 -14.78 -16.61 19.06
N VAL A 437 -15.65 -17.14 18.19
CA VAL A 437 -16.38 -18.40 18.45
C VAL A 437 -15.49 -19.63 18.26
N TYR A 438 -14.69 -19.67 17.20
CA TYR A 438 -13.89 -20.83 16.82
C TYR A 438 -12.44 -20.80 17.35
N GLY A 439 -12.02 -19.68 17.94
CA GLY A 439 -10.65 -19.41 18.34
C GLY A 439 -9.82 -18.84 17.20
N LYS A 440 -8.62 -18.34 17.55
CA LYS A 440 -7.70 -17.69 16.63
C LYS A 440 -7.45 -18.54 15.37
N SER A 441 -7.67 -17.95 14.20
CA SER A 441 -7.48 -18.56 12.90
C SER A 441 -6.01 -18.91 12.66
N ARG A 442 -5.76 -20.07 12.06
CA ARG A 442 -4.41 -20.51 11.70
C ARG A 442 -4.11 -19.99 10.30
N PRO A 443 -3.06 -19.18 10.10
CA PRO A 443 -2.74 -18.65 8.77
C PRO A 443 -2.57 -19.72 7.70
N SER A 444 -2.06 -20.90 8.04
CA SER A 444 -1.93 -22.01 7.07
C SER A 444 -3.28 -22.53 6.57
N GLN A 445 -4.32 -22.51 7.40
CA GLN A 445 -5.67 -22.95 7.02
C GLN A 445 -6.47 -21.82 6.36
N VAL A 446 -6.10 -20.55 6.58
CA VAL A 446 -6.60 -19.44 5.77
C VAL A 446 -5.97 -19.47 4.37
N GLN A 447 -4.66 -19.73 4.27
CA GLN A 447 -3.94 -19.77 3.00
C GLN A 447 -4.42 -20.94 2.12
N ASN A 448 -4.47 -22.16 2.65
CA ASN A 448 -4.85 -23.36 1.91
C ASN A 448 -5.77 -24.24 2.78
N PRO A 449 -7.09 -23.94 2.81
CA PRO A 449 -8.03 -24.60 3.72
C PRO A 449 -8.19 -26.09 3.42
N ASP A 450 -8.03 -26.95 4.43
CA ASP A 450 -8.37 -28.36 4.35
C ASP A 450 -9.70 -28.68 5.09
N ASN A 451 -9.99 -29.97 5.28
CA ASN A 451 -11.22 -30.41 5.96
C ASN A 451 -11.32 -29.99 7.43
N SER A 452 -10.20 -29.62 8.06
CA SER A 452 -10.09 -29.12 9.42
C SER A 452 -10.17 -27.60 9.53
N ALA A 453 -10.24 -26.87 8.41
CA ALA A 453 -10.45 -25.44 8.39
C ALA A 453 -11.80 -25.08 9.05
N THR A 454 -11.74 -24.12 9.96
CA THR A 454 -12.88 -23.54 10.66
C THR A 454 -13.67 -22.59 9.75
N PRO A 455 -14.93 -22.27 10.09
CA PRO A 455 -15.70 -21.26 9.37
C PRO A 455 -15.03 -19.88 9.36
N ALA A 456 -14.34 -19.47 10.43
CA ALA A 456 -13.58 -18.23 10.47
C ALA A 456 -12.41 -18.24 9.48
N GLU A 457 -11.68 -19.36 9.39
CA GLU A 457 -10.57 -19.52 8.45
C GLU A 457 -11.06 -19.49 6.98
N LEU A 458 -12.20 -20.12 6.69
CA LEU A 458 -12.85 -20.04 5.37
C LEU A 458 -13.38 -18.63 5.08
N GLY A 459 -13.91 -17.95 6.10
CA GLY A 459 -14.33 -16.55 6.03
C GLY A 459 -13.20 -15.63 5.59
N TYR A 460 -12.06 -15.70 6.29
CA TYR A 460 -10.84 -15.00 5.88
C TYR A 460 -10.40 -15.39 4.45
N HIS A 461 -10.35 -16.68 4.14
CA HIS A 461 -9.87 -17.17 2.83
C HIS A 461 -10.61 -16.52 1.65
N PHE A 462 -11.95 -16.48 1.69
CA PHE A 462 -12.76 -15.88 0.62
C PHE A 462 -12.83 -14.36 0.68
N MET A 463 -12.86 -13.77 1.87
CA MET A 463 -12.90 -12.32 2.02
C MET A 463 -11.61 -11.69 1.49
N LEU A 464 -10.44 -12.19 1.90
CA LEU A 464 -9.14 -11.60 1.53
C LEU A 464 -8.88 -11.65 0.02
N ALA A 465 -9.23 -12.75 -0.65
CA ALA A 465 -9.14 -12.87 -2.11
C ALA A 465 -10.01 -11.85 -2.87
N SER A 466 -10.91 -11.15 -2.17
CA SER A 466 -11.82 -10.16 -2.71
C SER A 466 -11.33 -8.71 -2.51
N LEU A 467 -10.21 -8.52 -1.80
CA LEU A 467 -9.64 -7.23 -1.40
C LEU A 467 -8.50 -6.74 -2.30
N ASN A 468 -8.15 -7.50 -3.35
CA ASN A 468 -7.11 -7.10 -4.31
C ASN A 468 -7.37 -5.68 -4.86
N SER A 469 -6.35 -4.83 -4.76
CA SER A 469 -6.46 -3.40 -5.10
C SER A 469 -6.84 -3.16 -6.56
N GLY A 470 -6.49 -4.08 -7.47
CA GLY A 470 -6.82 -4.04 -8.89
C GLY A 470 -8.33 -4.08 -9.16
N PHE A 471 -9.12 -4.72 -8.29
CA PHE A 471 -10.58 -4.74 -8.43
C PHE A 471 -11.19 -3.35 -8.23
N VAL A 472 -10.63 -2.60 -7.30
CA VAL A 472 -11.06 -1.24 -6.98
C VAL A 472 -10.47 -0.23 -7.96
N TYR A 473 -9.20 -0.43 -8.35
CA TYR A 473 -8.47 0.42 -9.29
C TYR A 473 -9.25 0.66 -10.58
N TYR A 474 -9.56 -0.43 -11.30
CA TYR A 474 -10.28 -0.36 -12.57
C TYR A 474 -11.78 -0.07 -12.40
N GLY A 475 -12.33 -0.40 -11.23
CA GLY A 475 -13.71 -0.09 -10.85
C GLY A 475 -14.73 -0.60 -11.86
N THR A 476 -15.67 0.27 -12.24
CA THR A 476 -16.93 -0.15 -12.88
C THR A 476 -16.95 -0.07 -14.40
N ASN A 477 -15.94 0.57 -14.98
CA ASN A 477 -15.79 0.75 -16.42
C ASN A 477 -14.99 -0.36 -17.10
N THR A 478 -14.47 -1.31 -16.32
CA THR A 478 -13.62 -2.39 -16.82
C THR A 478 -14.18 -3.74 -16.41
N LEU A 479 -14.63 -4.49 -17.41
CA LEU A 479 -15.03 -5.89 -17.27
C LEU A 479 -16.01 -6.10 -16.10
N ASP A 480 -15.72 -7.08 -15.24
CA ASP A 480 -16.50 -7.51 -14.08
C ASP A 480 -15.82 -7.20 -12.73
N MET A 481 -14.87 -6.26 -12.70
CA MET A 481 -14.03 -5.98 -11.53
C MET A 481 -14.83 -5.59 -10.28
N CYS A 482 -15.85 -4.74 -10.44
CA CYS A 482 -16.70 -4.30 -9.34
C CYS A 482 -17.53 -5.41 -8.67
N LEU A 483 -17.67 -6.59 -9.29
CA LEU A 483 -18.40 -7.73 -8.72
C LEU A 483 -17.53 -8.54 -7.75
N LYS A 484 -16.20 -8.51 -7.90
CA LYS A 484 -15.29 -9.48 -7.29
C LYS A 484 -15.29 -9.40 -5.76
N THR A 485 -15.34 -8.19 -5.20
CA THR A 485 -15.51 -7.99 -3.76
C THR A 485 -16.83 -8.56 -3.25
N THR A 486 -17.94 -8.35 -3.97
CA THR A 486 -19.26 -8.89 -3.59
C THR A 486 -19.27 -10.42 -3.60
N VAL A 487 -18.72 -11.03 -4.66
CA VAL A 487 -18.67 -12.50 -4.82
C VAL A 487 -17.91 -13.17 -3.66
N GLY A 488 -16.69 -12.71 -3.38
CA GLY A 488 -15.87 -13.30 -2.31
C GLY A 488 -16.48 -13.09 -0.93
N CYS A 489 -16.93 -11.87 -0.62
CA CYS A 489 -17.53 -11.55 0.67
C CYS A 489 -18.86 -12.28 0.92
N ASN A 490 -19.70 -12.48 -0.10
CA ASN A 490 -20.92 -13.26 0.03
C ASN A 490 -20.62 -14.72 0.39
N ILE A 491 -19.58 -15.32 -0.21
CA ILE A 491 -19.17 -16.69 0.12
C ILE A 491 -18.62 -16.77 1.54
N ALA A 492 -17.76 -15.81 1.93
CA ALA A 492 -17.25 -15.71 3.30
C ALA A 492 -18.39 -15.65 4.32
N TYR A 493 -19.35 -14.73 4.11
CA TYR A 493 -20.55 -14.62 4.95
C TYR A 493 -21.36 -15.92 4.99
N ASN A 494 -21.54 -16.60 3.87
CA ASN A 494 -22.32 -17.84 3.82
C ASN A 494 -21.69 -18.97 4.66
N TYR A 495 -20.36 -19.13 4.63
CA TYR A 495 -19.67 -20.10 5.49
C TYR A 495 -19.83 -19.77 6.97
N ILE A 496 -19.74 -18.48 7.32
CA ILE A 496 -19.83 -18.02 8.70
C ILE A 496 -21.27 -18.15 9.22
N SER A 497 -22.24 -17.56 8.53
CA SER A 497 -23.64 -17.51 8.96
C SER A 497 -24.30 -18.89 9.04
N GLN A 498 -23.89 -19.85 8.20
CA GLN A 498 -24.32 -21.25 8.35
C GLN A 498 -23.82 -21.89 9.65
N ALA A 499 -22.69 -21.43 10.17
CA ALA A 499 -22.02 -22.02 11.31
C ALA A 499 -22.41 -21.36 12.65
N ILE A 500 -22.54 -20.03 12.68
CA ILE A 500 -22.86 -19.26 13.90
C ILE A 500 -24.29 -18.66 13.90
N GLY A 501 -25.06 -18.88 12.83
CA GLY A 501 -26.39 -18.30 12.64
C GLY A 501 -26.34 -16.86 12.08
N THR A 502 -27.51 -16.32 11.75
CA THR A 502 -27.65 -14.94 11.23
C THR A 502 -27.84 -13.89 12.33
N THR A 503 -27.96 -14.34 13.58
CA THR A 503 -28.02 -13.51 14.79
C THR A 503 -27.14 -14.18 15.86
N PRO A 504 -25.81 -14.23 15.64
CA PRO A 504 -24.90 -14.90 16.55
C PRO A 504 -24.87 -14.21 17.93
N SER A 505 -24.40 -14.94 18.94
CA SER A 505 -23.92 -14.29 20.17
C SER A 505 -22.69 -13.49 19.80
N ASP A 506 -22.71 -12.19 20.08
CA ASP A 506 -21.65 -11.29 19.65
C ASP A 506 -20.75 -10.89 20.82
N SER A 507 -19.46 -10.90 20.55
CA SER A 507 -18.40 -10.45 21.46
C SER A 507 -17.29 -9.70 20.72
N ALA A 508 -17.43 -9.53 19.40
CA ALA A 508 -16.55 -8.67 18.64
C ALA A 508 -16.90 -7.22 18.98
N SER A 509 -15.91 -6.34 18.86
CA SER A 509 -16.20 -4.90 18.84
C SER A 509 -16.55 -4.49 17.39
N PRO A 510 -17.20 -3.32 17.20
CA PRO A 510 -17.47 -2.81 15.87
C PRO A 510 -16.23 -2.76 14.98
N THR A 511 -16.40 -2.98 13.68
CA THR A 511 -15.39 -2.61 12.68
C THR A 511 -15.62 -1.19 12.23
N ILE A 512 -14.53 -0.41 12.12
CA ILE A 512 -14.55 0.98 11.68
C ILE A 512 -13.60 1.08 10.50
N TRP A 513 -14.12 1.40 9.32
CA TRP A 513 -13.27 1.75 8.19
C TRP A 513 -12.52 3.06 8.48
N ARG A 514 -11.31 3.23 7.96
CA ARG A 514 -10.49 4.41 8.24
C ARG A 514 -11.30 5.71 8.07
N PRO A 515 -11.34 6.61 9.07
CA PRO A 515 -11.96 7.92 8.93
C PRO A 515 -11.37 8.71 7.75
N TYR A 516 -12.23 9.21 6.87
CA TYR A 516 -11.87 10.10 5.78
C TYR A 516 -12.49 11.48 5.95
N ARG A 517 -11.88 12.48 5.31
CA ARG A 517 -12.38 13.86 5.32
C ARG A 517 -12.54 14.41 3.91
N MET A 518 -13.53 15.28 3.73
CA MET A 518 -13.73 16.03 2.48
C MET A 518 -14.15 17.47 2.78
N PRO A 519 -13.42 18.48 2.26
CA PRO A 519 -12.18 18.38 1.48
C PRO A 519 -10.98 17.89 2.31
N TYR A 520 -9.95 17.37 1.63
CA TYR A 520 -8.69 16.96 2.28
C TYR A 520 -7.93 18.13 2.92
N ASN A 521 -7.96 19.32 2.30
CA ASN A 521 -7.34 20.55 2.79
C ASN A 521 -8.39 21.60 3.15
N PRO A 522 -9.09 21.48 4.30
CA PRO A 522 -10.05 22.49 4.73
C PRO A 522 -9.38 23.85 4.93
N GLY A 523 -9.95 24.90 4.34
CA GLY A 523 -9.39 26.26 4.31
C GLY A 523 -8.12 26.41 3.46
N GLY A 524 -7.67 25.34 2.80
CA GLY A 524 -6.53 25.30 1.89
C GLY A 524 -6.94 25.18 0.43
N TYR A 525 -6.11 24.51 -0.36
CA TYR A 525 -6.36 24.26 -1.78
C TYR A 525 -6.41 22.77 -2.10
N GLN A 526 -7.23 22.42 -3.09
CA GLN A 526 -7.28 21.10 -3.72
C GLN A 526 -6.84 21.20 -5.19
N MET A 527 -6.19 20.15 -5.67
CA MET A 527 -5.70 20.01 -7.05
C MET A 527 -5.78 18.53 -7.45
N GLY A 528 -5.46 18.21 -8.70
CA GLY A 528 -5.47 16.82 -9.20
C GLY A 528 -6.86 16.37 -9.66
N VAL A 529 -7.04 15.05 -9.75
CA VAL A 529 -8.22 14.45 -10.40
C VAL A 529 -9.55 14.85 -9.73
N LEU A 530 -9.58 15.01 -8.41
CA LEU A 530 -10.79 15.40 -7.66
C LEU A 530 -11.29 16.81 -8.01
N SER A 531 -10.40 17.74 -8.34
CA SER A 531 -10.74 19.09 -8.76
C SER A 531 -10.73 19.26 -10.29
N LYS A 532 -10.68 18.16 -11.05
CA LYS A 532 -10.52 18.18 -12.52
C LYS A 532 -9.28 18.96 -12.95
N TYR A 533 -8.19 18.78 -12.19
CA TYR A 533 -6.91 19.45 -12.39
C TYR A 533 -7.02 20.98 -12.36
N GLN A 534 -7.93 21.50 -11.52
CA GLN A 534 -8.05 22.93 -11.21
C GLN A 534 -7.52 23.20 -9.81
N TYR A 535 -6.83 24.33 -9.62
CA TYR A 535 -6.38 24.74 -8.29
C TYR A 535 -7.51 25.47 -7.55
N VAL A 536 -8.25 24.74 -6.72
CA VAL A 536 -9.51 25.20 -6.13
C VAL A 536 -9.35 25.44 -4.63
N LYS A 537 -9.70 26.65 -4.17
CA LYS A 537 -9.77 26.96 -2.74
C LYS A 537 -10.93 26.21 -2.10
N GLN A 538 -10.68 25.63 -0.94
CA GLN A 538 -11.62 24.80 -0.20
C GLN A 538 -12.22 25.55 1.00
N PRO A 539 -13.45 25.22 1.42
CA PRO A 539 -14.05 25.76 2.65
C PRO A 539 -13.28 25.30 3.89
N THR A 540 -13.36 26.08 4.99
CA THR A 540 -12.82 25.68 6.30
C THR A 540 -13.65 24.59 6.98
N ASP A 541 -14.96 24.57 6.74
CA ASP A 541 -15.85 23.54 7.24
C ASP A 541 -15.78 22.31 6.33
N PHE A 542 -15.72 21.12 6.90
CA PHE A 542 -15.48 19.87 6.18
C PHE A 542 -16.26 18.71 6.77
N TYR A 543 -16.51 17.68 5.95
CA TYR A 543 -17.07 16.43 6.42
C TYR A 543 -15.98 15.51 6.93
N VAL A 544 -16.27 14.78 8.01
CA VAL A 544 -15.59 13.53 8.37
C VAL A 544 -16.59 12.40 8.21
N TYR A 545 -16.20 11.32 7.53
CA TYR A 545 -17.07 10.18 7.25
C TYR A 545 -16.32 8.85 7.29
N THR A 546 -17.09 7.77 7.48
CA THR A 546 -16.59 6.38 7.56
C THR A 546 -17.72 5.39 7.28
N PHE A 547 -17.39 4.09 7.25
CA PHE A 547 -18.32 2.97 7.36
C PHE A 547 -18.09 2.25 8.68
N VAL A 548 -19.17 1.96 9.40
CA VAL A 548 -19.12 1.22 10.67
C VAL A 548 -20.11 0.08 10.62
N TYR A 549 -19.71 -1.09 11.15
CA TYR A 549 -20.60 -2.24 11.23
C TYR A 549 -20.36 -3.05 12.50
N ASP A 550 -21.44 -3.61 13.01
CA ASP A 550 -21.41 -4.65 14.02
C ASP A 550 -22.60 -5.60 13.84
N VAL A 551 -22.37 -6.92 13.96
CA VAL A 551 -23.40 -7.94 13.75
C VAL A 551 -24.53 -7.86 14.77
N SER A 552 -24.28 -7.33 15.96
CA SER A 552 -25.31 -7.07 16.97
C SER A 552 -26.03 -5.73 16.80
N GLY A 553 -25.62 -4.92 15.82
CA GLY A 553 -26.11 -3.57 15.58
C GLY A 553 -25.42 -2.52 16.46
N LEU A 554 -25.44 -1.27 16.00
CA LEU A 554 -24.73 -0.17 16.64
C LEU A 554 -25.62 0.61 17.61
N LYS A 555 -25.05 1.04 18.74
CA LYS A 555 -25.70 1.88 19.74
C LYS A 555 -25.33 3.36 19.57
N ARG A 556 -24.07 3.65 19.28
CA ARG A 556 -23.59 5.01 18.96
C ARG A 556 -22.33 4.98 18.10
N VAL A 557 -22.18 6.01 17.28
CA VAL A 557 -20.94 6.34 16.56
C VAL A 557 -20.71 7.84 16.70
N GLN A 558 -19.52 8.22 17.17
CA GLN A 558 -19.19 9.60 17.50
C GLN A 558 -17.80 9.98 16.98
N LEU A 559 -17.68 11.21 16.47
CA LEU A 559 -16.40 11.84 16.19
C LEU A 559 -15.91 12.57 17.44
N PHE A 560 -14.65 12.33 17.80
CA PHE A 560 -13.94 13.08 18.82
C PHE A 560 -12.96 13.99 18.10
N VAL A 561 -13.05 15.30 18.34
CA VAL A 561 -12.15 16.32 17.75
C VAL A 561 -11.59 17.22 18.83
N ARG A 562 -10.28 17.54 18.77
CA ARG A 562 -9.63 18.49 19.68
C ARG A 562 -8.70 19.41 18.91
N THR A 563 -8.40 20.57 19.50
CA THR A 563 -7.39 21.48 18.97
C THR A 563 -6.04 21.21 19.61
N ASP A 564 -5.01 21.30 18.81
CA ASP A 564 -3.64 21.40 19.28
C ASP A 564 -3.32 22.84 19.74
N ASN A 565 -2.63 23.00 20.88
CA ASN A 565 -2.51 24.32 21.52
C ASN A 565 -1.38 25.19 20.93
N ASP A 566 -0.33 24.58 20.37
CA ASP A 566 0.82 25.31 19.80
C ASP A 566 0.88 25.28 18.27
N GLY A 567 0.05 24.44 17.64
CA GLY A 567 -0.14 24.32 16.21
C GLY A 567 0.88 23.42 15.51
N ILE A 568 1.60 22.56 16.24
CA ILE A 568 2.64 21.68 15.69
C ILE A 568 2.53 20.25 16.20
N ASN A 569 2.75 19.26 15.32
CA ASN A 569 2.89 17.84 15.69
C ASN A 569 4.29 17.33 15.33
N PRO A 570 5.35 17.63 16.11
CA PRO A 570 6.70 17.23 15.77
C PRO A 570 6.96 15.76 16.14
N THR A 571 7.75 15.05 15.34
CA THR A 571 8.10 13.62 15.56
C THR A 571 8.86 13.32 16.86
N SER A 572 9.31 14.35 17.58
CA SER A 572 10.05 14.28 18.85
C SER A 572 9.19 14.08 20.10
N GLU A 573 7.87 14.22 19.98
CA GLU A 573 6.88 13.99 21.05
C GLU A 573 5.66 13.27 20.48
N ASN A 574 4.67 13.02 21.35
CA ASN A 574 3.51 12.16 21.06
C ASN A 574 2.18 12.79 21.54
N TYR A 575 2.12 14.10 21.80
CA TYR A 575 0.94 14.71 22.45
C TYR A 575 -0.32 14.61 21.59
N ASN A 576 -0.17 14.78 20.27
CA ASN A 576 -1.25 14.66 19.30
C ASN A 576 -1.68 13.20 19.05
N ASP A 577 -0.81 12.23 19.32
CA ASP A 577 -0.99 10.84 18.89
C ASP A 577 -1.69 9.94 19.94
N ILE A 578 -2.01 10.47 21.11
CA ILE A 578 -2.60 9.70 22.23
C ILE A 578 -4.01 10.19 22.62
N TYR A 579 -4.91 9.27 22.99
CA TYR A 579 -6.28 9.63 23.35
C TYR A 579 -6.34 10.46 24.64
N ARG A 580 -5.41 10.24 25.57
CA ARG A 580 -5.37 10.91 26.87
C ARG A 580 -4.09 11.73 26.97
N CYS A 581 -4.20 13.03 26.72
CA CYS A 581 -3.08 13.96 26.81
C CYS A 581 -3.39 15.07 27.81
N ASP A 582 -2.36 15.71 28.35
CA ASP A 582 -2.48 16.83 29.27
C ASP A 582 -2.96 18.10 28.54
N ASN A 583 -3.90 18.82 29.16
CA ASN A 583 -4.56 19.99 28.57
C ASN A 583 -3.61 21.17 28.31
N ASN A 584 -2.37 21.12 28.79
CA ASN A 584 -1.33 22.09 28.44
C ASN A 584 -0.91 21.98 26.96
N TYR A 585 -1.07 20.81 26.33
CA TYR A 585 -0.60 20.55 24.96
C TYR A 585 -1.75 20.50 23.94
N VAL A 586 -2.88 19.91 24.31
CA VAL A 586 -4.07 19.82 23.45
C VAL A 586 -5.33 20.19 24.24
N SER A 587 -6.42 20.53 23.57
CA SER A 587 -7.71 20.76 24.24
C SER A 587 -8.37 19.46 24.68
N ASP A 588 -9.39 19.57 25.53
CA ASP A 588 -10.35 18.47 25.74
C ASP A 588 -11.00 18.05 24.42
N TRP A 589 -11.38 16.79 24.32
CA TRP A 589 -12.15 16.28 23.18
C TRP A 589 -13.55 16.88 23.15
N THR A 590 -13.89 17.48 22.01
CA THR A 590 -15.27 17.80 21.65
C THR A 590 -15.89 16.58 20.98
N VAL A 591 -17.01 16.10 21.52
CA VAL A 591 -17.73 14.92 21.01
C VAL A 591 -18.87 15.37 20.10
N LEU A 592 -18.91 14.82 18.90
CA LEU A 592 -19.96 15.08 17.90
C LEU A 592 -20.62 13.77 17.50
N ASP A 593 -21.94 13.67 17.68
CA ASP A 593 -22.71 12.53 17.18
C ASP A 593 -22.65 12.48 15.65
N MET A 594 -22.34 11.31 15.10
CA MET A 594 -22.34 11.10 13.65
C MET A 594 -23.74 10.74 13.17
N THR A 595 -24.10 11.23 11.99
CA THR A 595 -25.36 10.90 11.33
C THR A 595 -25.19 9.58 10.59
N GLU A 596 -26.02 8.61 10.94
CA GLU A 596 -26.14 7.32 10.24
C GLU A 596 -26.90 7.49 8.92
N ARG A 597 -26.47 6.74 7.91
CA ARG A 597 -27.18 6.56 6.65
C ARG A 597 -27.04 5.13 6.16
N ASP A 598 -28.17 4.46 5.96
CA ASP A 598 -28.26 3.19 5.24
C ASP A 598 -27.52 3.30 3.90
N PHE A 599 -26.41 2.59 3.75
CA PHE A 599 -25.58 2.73 2.55
C PHE A 599 -26.14 1.86 1.41
N PRO A 600 -26.40 2.42 0.20
CA PRO A 600 -27.05 1.66 -0.86
C PRO A 600 -26.22 0.46 -1.35
N PRO A 601 -26.75 -0.79 -1.30
CA PRO A 601 -26.01 -1.98 -1.73
C PRO A 601 -25.90 -2.11 -3.27
N GLY A 602 -26.75 -1.42 -4.01
CA GLY A 602 -26.84 -1.46 -5.47
C GLY A 602 -26.18 -0.27 -6.16
N ASN A 603 -26.65 0.05 -7.38
CA ASN A 603 -26.24 1.20 -8.18
C ASN A 603 -27.38 2.23 -8.22
N PRO A 604 -27.49 3.11 -7.21
CA PRO A 604 -28.65 4.01 -7.05
C PRO A 604 -28.82 5.01 -8.20
N TYR A 605 -27.75 5.29 -8.95
CA TYR A 605 -27.76 6.26 -10.04
C TYR A 605 -27.93 5.62 -11.42
N ASN A 606 -28.09 4.29 -11.50
CA ASN A 606 -28.12 3.54 -12.75
C ASN A 606 -26.96 3.90 -13.68
N TRP A 607 -25.77 4.19 -13.12
CA TRP A 607 -24.62 4.54 -13.95
C TRP A 607 -24.26 3.39 -14.88
N SER A 608 -24.00 3.75 -16.13
CA SER A 608 -23.54 2.83 -17.16
C SER A 608 -22.09 2.47 -16.91
N GLY A 609 -21.83 1.20 -16.63
CA GLY A 609 -20.50 0.60 -16.58
C GLY A 609 -20.63 -0.86 -17.02
N SER A 610 -19.58 -1.43 -17.63
CA SER A 610 -19.58 -2.84 -18.08
C SER A 610 -19.94 -3.80 -16.95
N CYS A 611 -19.59 -3.41 -15.72
CA CYS A 611 -19.78 -4.20 -14.52
C CYS A 611 -21.20 -4.06 -13.92
N PHE A 612 -21.85 -2.90 -14.07
CA PHE A 612 -23.18 -2.63 -13.47
C PHE A 612 -24.37 -2.99 -14.35
N GLY A 613 -24.20 -3.02 -15.68
CA GLY A 613 -25.29 -3.39 -16.60
C GLY A 613 -25.83 -4.81 -16.39
N ASN A 614 -25.09 -5.66 -15.66
CA ASN A 614 -25.41 -7.05 -15.35
C ASN A 614 -25.23 -7.38 -13.86
N LEU A 615 -25.54 -6.45 -12.93
CA LEU A 615 -25.36 -6.71 -11.50
C LEU A 615 -26.37 -7.75 -10.98
N GLN A 616 -26.03 -9.03 -11.17
CA GLN A 616 -26.86 -10.18 -10.78
C GLN A 616 -26.70 -10.54 -9.29
N GLU A 617 -25.68 -9.99 -8.61
CA GLU A 617 -25.37 -10.32 -7.23
C GLU A 617 -25.15 -9.05 -6.39
N LEU A 618 -26.02 -8.87 -5.40
CA LEU A 618 -25.92 -7.82 -4.39
C LEU A 618 -25.20 -8.38 -3.15
N PRO A 619 -24.53 -7.51 -2.35
CA PRO A 619 -23.91 -7.94 -1.13
C PRO A 619 -24.99 -8.37 -0.13
N ILE A 620 -24.74 -9.47 0.57
CA ILE A 620 -25.65 -9.95 1.63
C ILE A 620 -25.56 -9.04 2.86
N VAL A 621 -24.35 -8.54 3.15
CA VAL A 621 -24.06 -7.61 4.24
C VAL A 621 -23.27 -6.40 3.73
N ILE A 622 -23.57 -5.22 4.27
CA ILE A 622 -22.91 -3.97 3.94
C ILE A 622 -22.91 -3.07 5.18
N ALA A 623 -21.84 -2.32 5.39
CA ALA A 623 -21.72 -1.36 6.47
C ALA A 623 -22.45 -0.06 6.13
N ASP A 624 -23.05 0.57 7.14
CA ASP A 624 -23.72 1.85 6.97
C ASP A 624 -22.73 2.99 7.04
N GLU A 625 -23.07 4.10 6.37
CA GLU A 625 -22.25 5.30 6.39
C GLU A 625 -22.53 6.10 7.65
N TYR A 626 -21.46 6.61 8.26
CA TYR A 626 -21.54 7.57 9.34
C TYR A 626 -20.77 8.82 8.95
N TRP A 627 -21.39 10.00 9.07
CA TRP A 627 -20.75 11.27 8.75
C TRP A 627 -21.09 12.39 9.74
N VAL A 628 -20.21 13.39 9.84
CA VAL A 628 -20.46 14.62 10.57
C VAL A 628 -19.86 15.80 9.83
N TYR A 629 -20.53 16.95 9.87
CA TYR A 629 -20.03 18.19 9.27
C TYR A 629 -19.37 19.06 10.35
N VAL A 630 -18.04 19.10 10.35
CA VAL A 630 -17.19 19.80 11.31
C VAL A 630 -17.11 21.28 10.93
N LYS A 631 -17.35 22.17 11.90
CA LYS A 631 -17.50 23.61 11.66
C LYS A 631 -16.76 24.47 12.66
N GLY A 632 -16.39 25.68 12.23
CA GLY A 632 -15.98 26.75 13.14
C GLY A 632 -14.50 26.73 13.53
N TYR A 633 -13.71 25.82 12.95
CA TYR A 633 -12.26 25.80 13.09
C TYR A 633 -11.59 26.58 11.95
N GLN A 634 -10.49 27.26 12.26
CA GLN A 634 -9.69 28.02 11.29
C GLN A 634 -8.32 28.34 11.89
N ASN A 635 -7.28 28.33 11.06
CA ASN A 635 -5.88 28.50 11.46
C ASN A 635 -5.48 27.66 12.67
N VAL A 636 -5.81 26.37 12.64
CA VAL A 636 -5.65 25.47 13.79
C VAL A 636 -5.34 24.05 13.31
N LEU A 637 -4.46 23.38 14.05
CA LEU A 637 -4.22 21.95 13.92
C LEU A 637 -5.26 21.20 14.76
N LEU A 638 -5.94 20.25 14.14
CA LEU A 638 -6.92 19.39 14.79
C LEU A 638 -6.44 17.94 14.81
N ASP A 639 -6.68 17.27 15.92
CA ASP A 639 -6.64 15.82 16.02
C ASP A 639 -8.07 15.29 16.04
N TYR A 640 -8.32 14.15 15.40
CA TYR A 640 -9.62 13.51 15.43
C TYR A 640 -9.57 11.98 15.31
N TYR A 641 -10.54 11.31 15.93
CA TYR A 641 -10.77 9.88 15.80
C TYR A 641 -12.28 9.55 15.94
N ILE A 642 -12.67 8.34 15.55
CA ILE A 642 -14.05 7.86 15.68
C ILE A 642 -14.11 6.78 16.76
N GLU A 643 -15.13 6.85 17.63
CA GLU A 643 -15.50 5.80 18.58
C GLU A 643 -16.87 5.23 18.20
N ALA A 644 -16.98 3.90 18.16
CA ALA A 644 -18.22 3.19 17.96
C ALA A 644 -18.49 2.25 19.15
N GLU A 645 -19.76 2.16 19.56
CA GLU A 645 -20.24 1.23 20.58
C GLU A 645 -21.37 0.38 20.00
N ASP A 646 -21.28 -0.94 20.13
CA ASP A 646 -22.32 -1.86 19.70
C ASP A 646 -23.51 -1.94 20.68
N SER A 647 -24.52 -2.75 20.34
CA SER A 647 -25.71 -2.96 21.17
C SER A 647 -25.45 -3.75 22.46
N HIS A 648 -24.28 -4.36 22.60
CA HIS A 648 -23.83 -5.10 23.78
C HIS A 648 -22.84 -4.31 24.67
N GLY A 649 -22.41 -3.13 24.25
CA GLY A 649 -21.51 -2.24 24.97
C GLY A 649 -20.02 -2.46 24.67
N HIS A 650 -19.64 -3.20 23.63
CA HIS A 650 -18.26 -3.26 23.18
C HIS A 650 -17.90 -2.00 22.40
N ILE A 651 -16.69 -1.49 22.61
CA ILE A 651 -16.23 -0.21 22.07
C ILE A 651 -15.03 -0.44 21.16
N LYS A 652 -15.05 0.19 19.98
CA LYS A 652 -13.91 0.32 19.07
C LYS A 652 -13.56 1.79 18.88
N ARG A 653 -12.26 2.09 18.81
CA ARG A 653 -11.75 3.39 18.37
C ARG A 653 -10.90 3.22 17.11
N SER A 654 -10.97 4.19 16.20
CA SER A 654 -10.01 4.32 15.10
C SER A 654 -8.68 4.91 15.58
N ASP A 655 -7.62 4.76 14.80
CA ASP A 655 -6.40 5.57 14.98
C ASP A 655 -6.72 7.08 14.97
N ILE A 656 -5.81 7.90 15.49
CA ILE A 656 -5.93 9.37 15.46
C ILE A 656 -5.40 9.90 14.13
N PHE A 657 -6.11 10.88 13.56
CA PHE A 657 -5.73 11.58 12.34
C PHE A 657 -5.60 13.07 12.60
N HIS A 658 -4.75 13.73 11.80
CA HIS A 658 -4.45 15.15 11.95
C HIS A 658 -4.88 15.93 10.72
N VAL A 659 -5.32 17.18 10.94
CA VAL A 659 -5.63 18.12 9.87
C VAL A 659 -5.36 19.55 10.30
N TRP A 660 -4.62 20.28 9.47
CA TRP A 660 -4.55 21.73 9.57
C TRP A 660 -5.74 22.34 8.83
N VAL A 661 -6.52 23.14 9.54
CA VAL A 661 -7.60 23.94 8.96
C VAL A 661 -7.06 25.34 8.68
N GLY A 662 -7.02 25.72 7.40
CA GLY A 662 -6.53 27.02 6.94
C GLY A 662 -7.50 28.18 7.21
N ASN A 663 -7.40 29.24 6.40
CA ASN A 663 -8.23 30.45 6.55
C ASN A 663 -9.24 30.65 5.41
N ASN A 664 -10.32 31.37 5.70
CA ASN A 664 -11.28 31.78 4.67
C ASN A 664 -10.79 32.98 3.81
N THR A 665 -9.72 33.69 4.17
CA THR A 665 -9.20 34.89 3.47
C THR A 665 -7.67 34.84 3.39
N GLN A 666 -6.98 34.61 2.26
CA GLN A 666 -6.80 35.52 1.12
C GLN A 666 -6.05 34.78 -0.02
N THR A 667 -6.18 35.31 -1.23
CA THR A 667 -5.42 35.04 -2.46
C THR A 667 -3.92 34.83 -2.24
N VAL A 668 -3.39 33.68 -2.65
CA VAL A 668 -1.95 33.51 -2.92
C VAL A 668 -1.66 34.23 -4.24
N SER A 669 -0.72 35.18 -4.23
CA SER A 669 -0.18 35.79 -5.45
C SER A 669 0.35 34.72 -6.39
N GLU A 670 0.03 34.86 -7.67
CA GLU A 670 0.39 33.95 -8.79
C GLU A 670 1.84 33.49 -8.81
#